data_AF-A0A667IG58-F1
#
_entry.id   AF-A0A667IG58-F1
#
_cell.length_a   1.000
_cell.length_b   1.000
_cell.length_c   1.000
_cell.angle_alpha   90.00
_cell.angle_beta   90.00
_cell.angle_gamma   90.00
#
_symmetry.space_group_name_H-M   'P 1'
#
loop_
_entity.id
_entity.type
_entity.pdbx_description
1 polymer ?
#
loop_
_entity_poly.entity_id
_entity_poly.type
_entity_poly.pdbx_seq_one_letter_code
_entity_poly.pdbx_strand_id
1 'polypeptide(L)'
;MTNPTERTLPANSMVESHEREFGCTVMDLRKLMELRSTDAINQINVHYGGVTNLCSRLKTNPVEGLSGNPADLEKRKHVFGQNFIPPKKPKTFLELVWEALQDVTLIILEIAAIISLVLSFYRPPGEENEQCGLPVSSPEDEGEAEAGWIEGAAILFSVIIVVLVTAFNDWSKEKQFRGLQNRIEKEQKFSVIRNGHIIQLPVAEIVVGDIAQIKYGDLLPADGILIQGNDLKIDESSLTGESDHVKKSVERDPMLLSGTHVMEGSGRMVVTAVGINSQTGIIFTLLGASEGEEEEKKKKAKTQDGVALEIQPLNSQEGTDNEEKEKKAAKLPKKEKSVLQGKLTRLAVQIGKAGLIMSAITVLILILYFVIDNFVIHRRAWLPECTPIYIQYFVKFFIIGITVLVVAVPEGLPLAVTISLAYSVKKMMKDNNLVRHLDACETMGNATAICSDKTGTLTMNRMTVVQAYIGDTHYHQIPSPDVLLPKVLDLIVNGISINSAYTSKILPPEKEGGLPRQVGSKTECALLGFVTDLKQDYHAVRNEVPEEKLYKVYTFNSVRKSMSTVIEKPSGGYRMYSKGASEIILRKCNRILDKKGEVVPFKNKDRDEIVRTVIEPMACEGLRTICIAYRDFNDGEPPWDNESEILTELTCVAVVGIEDPVRPEVPDAIAKCKQAGITVRMVTGDNINTARAIATKCGIVTPGDDFLCLEGKEFNRLIRNEKGEVEQEKLDKIWPKLRVLARSSPTDKHTLVKGIIDSTVGEQRQVVAVTGDGTNDGPALKKADVGFAMGIAGTDVAKEASDIILTDDNFTSIVKAVMWGRNVYDSISKFLQFQLTVNVVAVIVAFTGACITQDSPLKAVQMLWVNLIMDTFASLALATEPPTESLLKRRPYGRNKPLISRTMMKNILGHAVYQLTVIFFLVFAGEKFFDIDSGRKAPLHSPPSQHYTIIFNTFVLMQLFNEINSRKIHGERNVFAGIFRNLIFCCVVLGTFISQILIVEFGGKPFSCTKLTLSQWFWCLFIGIGELLWGQIISSIPTQSLKFLKEAGHGTTKEEITKDAEGLDEIDHAEMELRRGQILWFRGLNRIQTQIDVINTFQTGASFKGVLKRQTMGQHLDVKHVPSASYVTVAPVRSPPATSVPAAVPPPTLGNQSGQSVP
;
A
#
# COMPACT_ATOMS: atom_id res chain seq x y z
N MET A 1 55.16 -6.84 39.99
CA MET A 1 56.41 -6.79 39.20
C MET A 1 56.06 -6.46 37.76
N THR A 2 57.01 -5.88 37.02
CA THR A 2 56.99 -5.48 35.59
C THR A 2 55.88 -5.99 34.65
N ASN A 3 55.29 -5.06 33.88
CA ASN A 3 54.45 -5.33 32.70
C ASN A 3 55.21 -6.12 31.60
N PRO A 4 54.47 -6.84 30.75
CA PRO A 4 54.64 -6.79 29.30
C PRO A 4 53.63 -5.81 28.67
N THR A 5 54.07 -4.97 27.73
CA THR A 5 53.18 -4.04 27.00
C THR A 5 52.76 -4.65 25.66
N GLU A 6 51.54 -5.18 25.57
CA GLU A 6 50.92 -5.44 24.27
C GLU A 6 50.50 -4.11 23.62
N ARG A 7 51.12 -3.78 22.48
CA ARG A 7 50.68 -2.67 21.64
C ARG A 7 49.50 -3.14 20.79
N THR A 8 48.29 -2.71 21.13
CA THR A 8 47.15 -2.76 20.21
C THR A 8 47.48 -1.98 18.94
N LEU A 9 47.61 -2.68 17.82
CA LEU A 9 47.73 -2.06 16.50
C LEU A 9 46.40 -1.39 16.10
N PRO A 10 46.42 -0.26 15.36
CA PRO A 10 45.20 0.34 14.83
C PRO A 10 44.60 -0.58 13.75
N ALA A 11 43.27 -0.72 13.76
CA ALA A 11 42.55 -1.69 12.91
C ALA A 11 42.87 -1.59 11.40
N ASN A 12 43.25 -0.41 10.90
CA ASN A 12 43.63 -0.19 9.50
C ASN A 12 44.76 -1.13 9.04
N SER A 13 45.73 -1.49 9.89
CA SER A 13 46.87 -2.33 9.46
C SER A 13 46.49 -3.79 9.18
N MET A 14 45.32 -4.25 9.61
CA MET A 14 44.79 -5.57 9.23
C MET A 14 44.12 -5.53 7.86
N VAL A 15 43.47 -4.42 7.49
CA VAL A 15 42.78 -4.26 6.19
C VAL A 15 43.80 -4.32 5.04
N GLU A 16 44.87 -3.53 5.12
CA GLU A 16 45.97 -3.54 4.12
C GLU A 16 46.64 -4.92 3.95
N SER A 17 46.54 -5.80 4.96
CA SER A 17 47.10 -7.15 4.89
C SER A 17 46.20 -8.14 4.15
N HIS A 18 44.88 -7.94 4.20
CA HIS A 18 43.90 -8.76 3.49
C HIS A 18 43.65 -8.30 2.05
N GLU A 19 43.78 -7.01 1.75
CA GLU A 19 43.70 -6.51 0.37
C GLU A 19 44.74 -7.16 -0.57
N ARG A 20 45.89 -7.57 -0.03
CA ARG A 20 46.95 -8.28 -0.78
C ARG A 20 46.60 -9.74 -1.13
N GLU A 21 45.51 -10.30 -0.57
CA GLU A 21 45.09 -11.68 -0.86
C GLU A 21 44.30 -11.79 -2.17
N PHE A 22 43.70 -10.71 -2.67
CA PHE A 22 42.96 -10.62 -3.94
C PHE A 22 43.64 -9.65 -4.90
N GLY A 23 43.53 -9.87 -6.22
CA GLY A 23 44.24 -9.05 -7.22
C GLY A 23 43.56 -7.72 -7.58
N CYS A 24 42.59 -7.25 -6.77
CA CYS A 24 41.72 -6.10 -7.04
C CYS A 24 41.29 -5.44 -5.71
N THR A 25 41.32 -4.10 -5.61
CA THR A 25 40.71 -3.41 -4.47
C THR A 25 39.22 -3.10 -4.73
N VAL A 26 38.48 -2.78 -3.67
CA VAL A 26 37.08 -2.32 -3.78
C VAL A 26 36.96 -1.06 -4.64
N MET A 27 37.93 -0.14 -4.52
CA MET A 27 37.92 1.13 -5.24
C MET A 27 38.19 0.94 -6.74
N ASP A 28 38.99 -0.05 -7.13
CA ASP A 28 39.23 -0.35 -8.55
C ASP A 28 38.01 -0.99 -9.21
N LEU A 29 37.32 -1.89 -8.49
CA LEU A 29 36.08 -2.52 -8.94
C LEU A 29 34.93 -1.50 -9.02
N ARG A 30 34.85 -0.56 -8.07
CA ARG A 30 33.88 0.54 -8.10
C ARG A 30 34.09 1.45 -9.31
N LYS A 31 35.31 1.94 -9.54
CA LYS A 31 35.65 2.76 -10.72
C LYS A 31 35.35 2.05 -12.03
N LEU A 32 35.59 0.73 -12.08
CA LEU A 32 35.25 -0.09 -13.24
C LEU A 32 33.73 -0.06 -13.53
N MET A 33 32.88 -0.03 -12.51
CA MET A 33 31.41 0.07 -12.64
C MET A 33 30.91 1.49 -12.95
N GLU A 34 31.77 2.51 -12.90
CA GLU A 34 31.46 3.88 -13.33
C GLU A 34 31.60 4.03 -14.87
N LEU A 35 32.35 3.14 -15.55
CA LEU A 35 32.53 3.16 -17.01
C LEU A 35 31.42 2.42 -17.80
N ARG A 36 31.30 2.70 -19.10
CA ARG A 36 30.31 2.08 -20.01
C ARG A 36 30.95 1.68 -21.35
N SER A 37 30.33 0.73 -22.05
CA SER A 37 30.62 0.38 -23.45
C SER A 37 32.12 0.21 -23.75
N THR A 38 32.67 0.93 -24.75
CA THR A 38 34.06 0.80 -25.22
C THR A 38 35.08 1.11 -24.13
N ASP A 39 34.80 2.06 -23.25
CA ASP A 39 35.78 2.55 -22.28
C ASP A 39 35.93 1.56 -21.12
N ALA A 40 34.82 0.91 -20.73
CA ALA A 40 34.85 -0.23 -19.85
C ALA A 40 35.63 -1.40 -20.46
N ILE A 41 35.38 -1.76 -21.73
CA ILE A 41 36.12 -2.83 -22.43
C ILE A 41 37.62 -2.53 -22.49
N ASN A 42 37.99 -1.29 -22.81
CA ASN A 42 39.38 -0.84 -22.84
C ASN A 42 40.04 -0.96 -21.46
N GLN A 43 39.36 -0.54 -20.38
CA GLN A 43 39.90 -0.69 -19.02
C GLN A 43 39.99 -2.17 -18.57
N ILE A 44 39.00 -3.01 -18.91
CA ILE A 44 39.04 -4.47 -18.65
C ILE A 44 40.24 -5.11 -19.34
N ASN A 45 40.49 -4.77 -20.61
CA ASN A 45 41.58 -5.35 -21.39
C ASN A 45 42.95 -4.84 -20.95
N VAL A 46 43.12 -3.51 -20.77
CA VAL A 46 44.41 -2.90 -20.41
C VAL A 46 44.81 -3.15 -18.96
N HIS A 47 43.89 -3.01 -18.00
CA HIS A 47 44.23 -3.06 -16.57
C HIS A 47 44.14 -4.47 -15.97
N TYR A 48 43.22 -5.30 -16.49
CA TYR A 48 42.96 -6.64 -15.97
C TYR A 48 43.40 -7.78 -16.89
N GLY A 49 43.56 -7.53 -18.19
CA GLY A 49 43.89 -8.56 -19.19
C GLY A 49 42.67 -9.38 -19.63
N GLY A 50 41.48 -8.79 -19.62
CA GLY A 50 40.22 -9.46 -20.01
C GLY A 50 39.45 -10.07 -18.84
N VAL A 51 38.16 -10.37 -19.07
CA VAL A 51 37.20 -10.83 -18.04
C VAL A 51 37.66 -12.12 -17.34
N THR A 52 38.27 -13.06 -18.08
CA THR A 52 38.82 -14.31 -17.51
C THR A 52 39.91 -14.04 -16.48
N ASN A 53 40.82 -13.09 -16.75
CA ASN A 53 41.88 -12.72 -15.82
C ASN A 53 41.36 -11.93 -14.61
N LEU A 54 40.29 -11.14 -14.77
CA LEU A 54 39.58 -10.54 -13.64
C LEU A 54 38.99 -11.63 -12.71
N CYS A 55 38.38 -12.68 -13.27
CA CYS A 55 37.88 -13.82 -12.48
C CYS A 55 39.03 -14.52 -11.72
N SER A 56 40.18 -14.73 -12.37
CA SER A 56 41.39 -15.27 -11.72
C SER A 56 41.88 -14.38 -10.57
N ARG A 57 41.91 -13.06 -10.73
CA ARG A 57 42.29 -12.10 -9.66
C ARG A 57 41.30 -12.10 -8.48
N LEU A 58 40.02 -12.34 -8.75
CA LEU A 58 38.95 -12.55 -7.75
C LEU A 58 38.87 -13.99 -7.21
N LYS A 59 39.84 -14.85 -7.55
CA LYS A 59 39.89 -16.29 -7.18
C LYS A 59 38.57 -17.02 -7.45
N THR A 60 38.06 -16.85 -8.67
CA THR A 60 36.74 -17.34 -9.12
C THR A 60 36.91 -18.14 -10.42
N ASN A 61 36.28 -19.31 -10.52
CA ASN A 61 36.19 -20.03 -11.80
C ASN A 61 35.00 -19.48 -12.62
N PRO A 62 35.18 -18.99 -13.86
CA PRO A 62 34.07 -18.52 -14.71
C PRO A 62 32.97 -19.57 -15.00
N VAL A 63 33.31 -20.86 -14.90
CA VAL A 63 32.39 -21.98 -15.18
C VAL A 63 31.75 -22.53 -13.92
N GLU A 64 32.55 -22.74 -12.86
CA GLU A 64 32.14 -23.41 -11.60
C GLU A 64 31.79 -22.45 -10.45
N GLY A 65 32.18 -21.17 -10.56
CA GLY A 65 31.95 -20.15 -9.55
C GLY A 65 32.90 -20.19 -8.36
N LEU A 66 32.35 -19.90 -7.17
CA LEU A 66 33.08 -19.95 -5.90
C LEU A 66 33.01 -21.35 -5.26
N SER A 67 33.99 -21.65 -4.41
CA SER A 67 34.08 -22.94 -3.69
C SER A 67 33.03 -23.11 -2.57
N GLY A 68 32.23 -22.09 -2.29
CA GLY A 68 31.19 -22.11 -1.25
C GLY A 68 31.69 -22.22 0.20
N ASN A 69 33.01 -22.19 0.43
CA ASN A 69 33.59 -22.25 1.77
C ASN A 69 33.16 -21.03 2.60
N PRO A 70 32.47 -21.20 3.75
CA PRO A 70 31.97 -20.08 4.55
C PRO A 70 33.07 -19.10 4.97
N ALA A 71 34.29 -19.57 5.24
CA ALA A 71 35.41 -18.70 5.62
C ALA A 71 35.88 -17.79 4.47
N ASP A 72 35.77 -18.22 3.19
CA ASP A 72 36.06 -17.36 2.04
C ASP A 72 34.92 -16.35 1.81
N LEU A 73 33.67 -16.77 2.02
CA LEU A 73 32.50 -15.90 1.91
C LEU A 73 32.51 -14.80 2.99
N GLU A 74 32.91 -15.11 4.22
CA GLU A 74 33.09 -14.11 5.30
C GLU A 74 34.27 -13.17 5.04
N LYS A 75 35.42 -13.69 4.56
CA LYS A 75 36.54 -12.85 4.09
C LYS A 75 36.07 -11.86 3.00
N ARG A 76 35.36 -12.32 1.97
CA ARG A 76 34.83 -11.46 0.90
C ARG A 76 33.88 -10.40 1.43
N LYS A 77 33.02 -10.75 2.39
CA LYS A 77 32.13 -9.80 3.08
C LYS A 77 32.88 -8.74 3.90
N HIS A 78 34.05 -9.07 4.44
CA HIS A 78 34.92 -8.12 5.16
C HIS A 78 35.74 -7.23 4.19
N VAL A 79 36.22 -7.77 3.07
CA VAL A 79 37.05 -7.02 2.10
C VAL A 79 36.20 -6.15 1.18
N PHE A 80 35.17 -6.70 0.53
CA PHE A 80 34.38 -6.01 -0.51
C PHE A 80 33.03 -5.45 -0.02
N GLY A 81 32.66 -5.74 1.24
CA GLY A 81 31.37 -5.38 1.82
C GLY A 81 30.30 -6.45 1.61
N GLN A 82 29.09 -6.17 2.12
CA GLN A 82 27.93 -7.07 2.07
C GLN A 82 26.87 -6.53 1.11
N ASN A 83 26.09 -7.40 0.47
CA ASN A 83 25.03 -6.98 -0.45
C ASN A 83 23.75 -6.50 0.27
N PHE A 84 23.90 -5.50 1.14
CA PHE A 84 22.84 -4.94 1.97
C PHE A 84 23.01 -3.42 2.08
N ILE A 85 21.96 -2.67 1.70
CA ILE A 85 21.90 -1.21 1.88
C ILE A 85 21.15 -0.97 3.21
N PRO A 86 21.78 -0.36 4.22
CA PRO A 86 21.17 -0.23 5.54
C PRO A 86 19.97 0.75 5.52
N PRO A 87 18.75 0.32 5.92
CA PRO A 87 17.57 1.19 5.94
C PRO A 87 17.66 2.26 7.05
N LYS A 88 16.91 3.35 6.88
CA LYS A 88 16.83 4.46 7.87
C LYS A 88 16.51 3.89 9.27
N LYS A 89 17.34 4.28 10.25
CA LYS A 89 17.26 3.80 11.63
C LYS A 89 15.83 3.98 12.19
N PRO A 90 15.34 3.08 13.06
CA PRO A 90 14.08 3.28 13.76
C PRO A 90 14.09 4.58 14.54
N LYS A 91 12.95 5.27 14.59
CA LYS A 91 12.69 6.21 15.67
C LYS A 91 12.77 5.44 16.98
N THR A 92 13.55 5.95 17.92
CA THR A 92 13.59 5.41 19.28
C THR A 92 12.24 5.68 19.97
N PHE A 93 11.94 4.91 21.01
CA PHE A 93 10.73 5.14 21.82
C PHE A 93 10.69 6.57 22.40
N LEU A 94 11.85 7.14 22.75
CA LEU A 94 11.95 8.52 23.25
C LEU A 94 11.69 9.56 22.16
N GLU A 95 12.10 9.33 20.91
CA GLU A 95 11.75 10.22 19.79
C GLU A 95 10.25 10.17 19.47
N LEU A 96 9.60 9.01 19.59
CA LEU A 96 8.14 8.89 19.44
C LEU A 96 7.37 9.57 20.59
N VAL A 97 7.88 9.48 21.83
CA VAL A 97 7.35 10.26 22.97
C VAL A 97 7.50 11.77 22.72
N TRP A 98 8.66 12.21 22.23
CA TRP A 98 8.93 13.63 21.92
C TRP A 98 8.14 14.16 20.71
N GLU A 99 7.75 13.28 19.78
CA GLU A 99 6.88 13.62 18.65
C GLU A 99 5.40 13.70 19.10
N ALA A 100 4.94 12.82 19.98
CA ALA A 100 3.61 12.89 20.58
C ALA A 100 3.44 14.15 21.46
N LEU A 101 4.49 14.59 22.17
CA LEU A 101 4.51 15.85 22.93
C LEU A 101 4.47 17.12 22.06
N GLN A 102 4.55 17.01 20.73
CA GLN A 102 4.48 18.15 19.81
C GLN A 102 3.07 18.48 19.32
N ASP A 103 2.02 17.76 19.76
CA ASP A 103 0.65 18.19 19.45
C ASP A 103 0.30 19.51 20.15
N VAL A 104 -0.30 20.41 19.39
CA VAL A 104 -0.74 21.72 19.85
C VAL A 104 -1.87 21.59 20.89
N THR A 105 -2.70 20.54 20.83
CA THR A 105 -3.74 20.29 21.86
C THR A 105 -3.11 19.98 23.22
N LEU A 106 -2.14 19.06 23.24
CA LEU A 106 -1.43 18.63 24.44
C LEU A 106 -0.55 19.75 25.01
N ILE A 107 0.18 20.49 24.18
CA ILE A 107 0.98 21.66 24.61
C ILE A 107 0.09 22.72 25.28
N ILE A 108 -1.09 23.02 24.73
CA ILE A 108 -2.04 23.97 25.34
C ILE A 108 -2.55 23.45 26.69
N LEU A 109 -2.81 22.15 26.80
CA LEU A 109 -3.26 21.51 28.04
C LEU A 109 -2.15 21.48 29.11
N GLU A 110 -0.91 21.20 28.75
CA GLU A 110 0.25 21.28 29.66
C GLU A 110 0.47 22.70 30.18
N ILE A 111 0.42 23.72 29.30
CA ILE A 111 0.53 25.12 29.70
C ILE A 111 -0.60 25.49 30.67
N ALA A 112 -1.85 25.08 30.39
CA ALA A 112 -2.98 25.34 31.28
C ALA A 112 -2.86 24.62 32.63
N ALA A 113 -2.34 23.39 32.65
CA ALA A 113 -2.09 22.62 33.87
C ALA A 113 -0.95 23.23 34.71
N ILE A 114 0.12 23.71 34.08
CA ILE A 114 1.20 24.45 34.74
C ILE A 114 0.68 25.77 35.33
N ILE A 115 -0.15 26.52 34.60
CA ILE A 115 -0.76 27.76 35.12
C ILE A 115 -1.68 27.45 36.31
N SER A 116 -2.50 26.40 36.23
CA SER A 116 -3.37 25.95 37.33
C SER A 116 -2.55 25.56 38.57
N LEU A 117 -1.46 24.80 38.37
CA LEU A 117 -0.54 24.39 39.44
C LEU A 117 0.16 25.60 40.08
N VAL A 118 0.69 26.55 39.29
CA VAL A 118 1.33 27.77 39.81
C VAL A 118 0.35 28.63 40.60
N LEU A 119 -0.89 28.79 40.12
CA LEU A 119 -1.93 29.52 40.86
C LEU A 119 -2.35 28.82 42.15
N SER A 120 -2.34 27.47 42.19
CA SER A 120 -2.65 26.73 43.43
C SER A 120 -1.62 26.93 44.56
N PHE A 121 -0.39 27.36 44.23
CA PHE A 121 0.63 27.74 45.21
C PHE A 121 0.64 29.25 45.54
N TYR A 122 -0.15 30.07 44.84
CA TYR A 122 -0.20 31.52 45.03
C TYR A 122 -1.40 31.91 45.90
N ARG A 123 -1.23 31.89 47.23
CA ARG A 123 -2.22 32.45 48.15
C ARG A 123 -2.18 33.98 48.11
N PRO A 124 -3.27 34.68 47.74
CA PRO A 124 -3.31 36.13 47.75
C PRO A 124 -3.45 36.67 49.17
N PRO A 125 -2.86 37.83 49.51
CA PRO A 125 -3.08 38.48 50.80
C PRO A 125 -4.52 39.01 50.88
N GLY A 126 -5.42 38.21 51.47
CA GLY A 126 -6.85 38.54 51.59
C GLY A 126 -7.81 37.38 51.83
N GLU A 127 -7.34 36.14 52.04
CA GLU A 127 -8.20 34.95 52.27
C GLU A 127 -9.19 35.09 53.45
N GLU A 128 -8.91 35.98 54.41
CA GLU A 128 -9.76 36.24 55.60
C GLU A 128 -10.87 37.29 55.36
N ASN A 129 -10.88 38.02 54.24
CA ASN A 129 -11.84 39.11 53.99
C ASN A 129 -13.19 38.58 53.46
N GLU A 130 -14.19 38.45 54.35
CA GLU A 130 -15.58 38.08 54.03
C GLU A 130 -16.18 38.86 52.84
N GLN A 131 -15.70 40.09 52.62
CA GLN A 131 -16.21 41.04 51.62
C GLN A 131 -15.87 40.67 50.16
N CYS A 132 -14.93 39.75 49.91
CA CYS A 132 -14.77 39.13 48.58
C CYS A 132 -15.87 38.09 48.28
N GLY A 133 -16.50 37.53 49.33
CA GLY A 133 -17.79 36.83 49.27
C GLY A 133 -17.76 35.35 49.65
N LEU A 134 -18.51 35.01 50.70
CA LEU A 134 -18.84 33.65 51.19
C LEU A 134 -17.64 32.71 51.42
N PRO A 135 -16.92 32.87 52.55
CA PRO A 135 -16.47 31.69 53.26
C PRO A 135 -17.69 30.89 53.74
N VAL A 136 -17.70 29.57 53.52
CA VAL A 136 -18.56 28.63 54.27
C VAL A 136 -17.62 27.77 55.11
N SER A 137 -16.85 28.44 55.96
CA SER A 137 -15.83 27.85 56.80
C SER A 137 -16.44 26.82 57.75
N SER A 138 -16.12 25.56 57.50
CA SER A 138 -16.51 24.44 58.35
C SER A 138 -15.28 23.95 59.13
N PRO A 139 -15.42 23.36 60.33
CA PRO A 139 -14.26 23.08 61.20
C PRO A 139 -13.28 21.98 60.72
N GLU A 140 -13.33 21.58 59.45
CA GLU A 140 -12.49 20.54 58.83
C GLU A 140 -11.55 21.09 57.73
N ASP A 141 -11.62 22.40 57.42
CA ASP A 141 -11.03 23.00 56.21
C ASP A 141 -9.49 23.12 56.20
N GLU A 142 -8.78 22.82 57.29
CA GLU A 142 -7.30 22.83 57.31
C GLU A 142 -6.70 21.85 56.28
N GLY A 143 -7.44 20.80 55.89
CA GLY A 143 -7.05 19.82 54.87
C GLY A 143 -7.52 20.13 53.43
N GLU A 144 -8.22 21.23 53.19
CA GLU A 144 -8.75 21.59 51.85
C GLU A 144 -7.72 22.40 51.04
N ALA A 145 -7.00 23.32 51.70
CA ALA A 145 -5.94 24.13 51.06
C ALA A 145 -4.73 23.28 50.59
N GLU A 146 -4.57 22.05 51.11
CA GLU A 146 -3.59 21.08 50.63
C GLU A 146 -4.02 20.31 49.37
N ALA A 147 -5.26 20.47 48.89
CA ALA A 147 -5.78 19.69 47.75
C ALA A 147 -5.70 20.42 46.40
N GLY A 148 -5.56 21.75 46.37
CA GLY A 148 -5.66 22.56 45.15
C GLY A 148 -4.64 22.23 44.05
N TRP A 149 -3.42 21.82 44.43
CA TRP A 149 -2.36 21.43 43.47
C TRP A 149 -2.64 20.10 42.77
N ILE A 150 -3.51 19.25 43.35
CA ILE A 150 -3.78 17.90 42.85
C ILE A 150 -4.46 17.94 41.49
N GLU A 151 -5.33 18.92 41.20
CA GLU A 151 -6.00 19.03 39.88
C GLU A 151 -4.97 19.30 38.77
N GLY A 152 -4.10 20.30 38.94
CA GLY A 152 -3.03 20.61 37.97
C GLY A 152 -2.01 19.47 37.81
N ALA A 153 -1.61 18.84 38.92
CA ALA A 153 -0.68 17.71 38.89
C ALA A 153 -1.30 16.45 38.25
N ALA A 154 -2.58 16.17 38.48
CA ALA A 154 -3.29 15.03 37.89
C ALA A 154 -3.50 15.21 36.38
N ILE A 155 -3.69 16.44 35.88
CA ILE A 155 -3.73 16.72 34.44
C ILE A 155 -2.36 16.42 33.81
N LEU A 156 -1.26 16.94 34.37
CA LEU A 156 0.10 16.66 33.87
C LEU A 156 0.43 15.17 33.87
N PHE A 157 0.11 14.45 34.96
CA PHE A 157 0.32 13.00 35.05
C PHE A 157 -0.54 12.22 34.05
N SER A 158 -1.77 12.68 33.79
CA SER A 158 -2.66 12.08 32.78
C SER A 158 -2.14 12.28 31.36
N VAL A 159 -1.62 13.48 31.03
CA VAL A 159 -0.98 13.75 29.73
C VAL A 159 0.24 12.85 29.53
N ILE A 160 1.09 12.68 30.54
CA ILE A 160 2.24 11.75 30.48
C ILE A 160 1.78 10.31 30.20
N ILE A 161 0.69 9.83 30.82
CA ILE A 161 0.13 8.50 30.54
C ILE A 161 -0.37 8.40 29.10
N VAL A 162 -1.15 9.37 28.62
CA VAL A 162 -1.68 9.40 27.24
C VAL A 162 -0.53 9.38 26.23
N VAL A 163 0.47 10.24 26.40
CA VAL A 163 1.68 10.31 25.55
C VAL A 163 2.44 8.98 25.54
N LEU A 164 2.67 8.36 26.70
CA LEU A 164 3.38 7.07 26.78
C LEU A 164 2.60 5.93 26.11
N VAL A 165 1.26 5.91 26.25
CA VAL A 165 0.41 4.90 25.60
C VAL A 165 0.38 5.12 24.08
N THR A 166 0.24 6.36 23.61
CA THR A 166 0.29 6.71 22.17
C THR A 166 1.64 6.34 21.56
N ALA A 167 2.76 6.70 22.20
CA ALA A 167 4.10 6.34 21.74
C ALA A 167 4.35 4.82 21.77
N PHE A 168 3.77 4.08 22.73
CA PHE A 168 3.84 2.61 22.75
C PHE A 168 3.04 1.97 21.61
N ASN A 169 1.89 2.56 21.25
CA ASN A 169 1.08 2.14 20.11
C ASN A 169 1.84 2.36 18.79
N ASP A 170 2.41 3.55 18.61
CA ASP A 170 3.18 3.89 17.41
C ASP A 170 4.53 3.14 17.30
N TRP A 171 5.20 2.86 18.41
CA TRP A 171 6.34 1.94 18.42
C TRP A 171 5.93 0.51 18.04
N SER A 172 4.79 0.03 18.55
CA SER A 172 4.23 -1.29 18.21
C SER A 172 3.79 -1.39 16.74
N LYS A 173 3.39 -0.26 16.14
CA LYS A 173 3.09 -0.07 14.72
C LYS A 173 4.35 -0.09 13.86
N GLU A 174 5.38 0.70 14.18
CA GLU A 174 6.69 0.65 13.49
C GLU A 174 7.32 -0.75 13.55
N LYS A 175 7.29 -1.40 14.71
CA LYS A 175 7.79 -2.77 14.92
C LYS A 175 7.07 -3.79 14.04
N GLN A 176 5.78 -3.60 13.78
CA GLN A 176 5.02 -4.46 12.87
C GLN A 176 5.37 -4.21 11.40
N PHE A 177 5.51 -2.95 10.96
CA PHE A 177 5.97 -2.64 9.60
C PHE A 177 7.39 -3.15 9.32
N ARG A 178 8.32 -2.98 10.27
CA ARG A 178 9.68 -3.55 10.19
C ARG A 178 9.66 -5.09 10.13
N GLY A 179 8.73 -5.73 10.86
CA GLY A 179 8.52 -7.18 10.78
C GLY A 179 7.96 -7.70 9.46
N LEU A 180 7.34 -6.84 8.64
CA LEU A 180 6.90 -7.13 7.27
C LEU A 180 8.03 -6.88 6.26
N GLN A 181 8.70 -5.72 6.36
CA GLN A 181 9.83 -5.34 5.50
C GLN A 181 10.95 -6.40 5.54
N ASN A 182 11.37 -6.80 6.75
CA ASN A 182 12.39 -7.84 6.97
C ASN A 182 11.98 -9.25 6.47
N ARG A 183 10.75 -9.44 5.97
CA ARG A 183 10.30 -10.67 5.29
C ARG A 183 10.30 -10.52 3.78
N ILE A 184 9.82 -9.38 3.25
CA ILE A 184 9.89 -9.03 1.82
C ILE A 184 11.34 -9.16 1.32
N GLU A 185 12.29 -8.61 2.07
CA GLU A 185 13.74 -8.66 1.79
C GLU A 185 14.34 -10.08 1.84
N LYS A 186 13.66 -11.05 2.47
CA LYS A 186 14.13 -12.45 2.59
C LYS A 186 13.52 -13.39 1.56
N GLU A 187 12.44 -13.00 0.88
CA GLU A 187 11.85 -13.79 -0.20
C GLU A 187 12.54 -13.56 -1.55
N GLN A 188 13.24 -12.43 -1.71
CA GLN A 188 14.09 -12.17 -2.89
C GLN A 188 15.31 -13.09 -2.92
N LYS A 189 15.38 -13.95 -3.95
CA LYS A 189 16.47 -14.91 -4.17
C LYS A 189 17.01 -14.79 -5.59
N PHE A 190 18.32 -14.99 -5.74
CA PHE A 190 19.00 -14.99 -7.03
C PHE A 190 19.68 -16.33 -7.33
N SER A 191 19.84 -16.65 -8.61
CA SER A 191 20.53 -17.88 -9.06
C SER A 191 22.02 -17.62 -9.24
N VAL A 192 22.86 -18.29 -8.45
CA VAL A 192 24.34 -18.21 -8.57
C VAL A 192 24.94 -19.60 -8.73
N ILE A 193 26.13 -19.66 -9.30
CA ILE A 193 26.91 -20.90 -9.45
C ILE A 193 27.98 -20.94 -8.35
N ARG A 194 27.98 -22.03 -7.56
CA ARG A 194 29.06 -22.36 -6.61
C ARG A 194 29.32 -23.87 -6.67
N ASN A 195 30.59 -24.28 -6.65
CA ASN A 195 31.02 -25.68 -6.88
C ASN A 195 30.41 -26.34 -8.13
N GLY A 196 30.26 -25.60 -9.23
CA GLY A 196 29.63 -26.09 -10.47
C GLY A 196 28.10 -26.27 -10.40
N HIS A 197 27.49 -26.12 -9.22
CA HIS A 197 26.05 -26.26 -9.03
C HIS A 197 25.36 -24.90 -9.02
N ILE A 198 24.21 -24.82 -9.70
CA ILE A 198 23.32 -23.66 -9.66
C ILE A 198 22.51 -23.74 -8.36
N ILE A 199 22.66 -22.73 -7.50
CA ILE A 199 21.96 -22.61 -6.21
C ILE A 199 21.19 -21.29 -6.14
N GLN A 200 20.08 -21.29 -5.41
CA GLN A 200 19.32 -20.05 -5.14
C GLN A 200 19.64 -19.53 -3.75
N LEU A 201 20.22 -18.32 -3.69
CA LEU A 201 20.58 -17.65 -2.44
C LEU A 201 19.72 -16.40 -2.23
N PRO A 202 19.47 -15.99 -0.98
CA PRO A 202 18.94 -14.65 -0.69
C PRO A 202 19.86 -13.57 -1.27
N VAL A 203 19.29 -12.46 -1.76
CA VAL A 203 20.05 -11.36 -2.39
C VAL A 203 21.18 -10.82 -1.49
N ALA A 204 20.97 -10.79 -0.17
CA ALA A 204 21.95 -10.33 0.81
C ALA A 204 23.13 -11.30 1.07
N GLU A 205 23.11 -12.52 0.52
CA GLU A 205 24.19 -13.51 0.65
C GLU A 205 25.13 -13.59 -0.57
N ILE A 206 24.87 -12.78 -1.59
CA ILE A 206 25.72 -12.61 -2.77
C ILE A 206 26.97 -11.82 -2.38
N VAL A 207 28.12 -12.22 -2.91
CA VAL A 207 29.44 -11.59 -2.66
C VAL A 207 30.20 -11.33 -3.96
N VAL A 208 31.19 -10.43 -3.90
CA VAL A 208 32.10 -10.17 -5.03
C VAL A 208 32.88 -11.43 -5.42
N GLY A 209 32.84 -11.77 -6.70
CA GLY A 209 33.31 -13.04 -7.25
C GLY A 209 32.26 -14.15 -7.34
N ASP A 210 31.01 -13.96 -6.90
CA ASP A 210 29.95 -14.90 -7.31
C ASP A 210 29.73 -14.86 -8.82
N ILE A 211 29.44 -16.02 -9.40
CA ILE A 211 28.98 -16.13 -10.80
C ILE A 211 27.45 -16.18 -10.79
N ALA A 212 26.81 -15.06 -11.11
CA ALA A 212 25.36 -14.96 -11.18
C ALA A 212 24.86 -15.41 -12.56
N GLN A 213 23.83 -16.28 -12.57
CA GLN A 213 23.16 -16.71 -13.79
C GLN A 213 21.93 -15.85 -14.01
N ILE A 214 21.93 -15.08 -15.10
CA ILE A 214 20.91 -14.09 -15.43
C ILE A 214 20.00 -14.63 -16.56
N LYS A 215 18.69 -14.44 -16.42
CA LYS A 215 17.66 -14.83 -17.40
C LYS A 215 16.62 -13.71 -17.54
N TYR A 216 15.85 -13.76 -18.63
CA TYR A 216 14.63 -12.96 -18.81
C TYR A 216 13.77 -12.87 -17.53
N GLY A 217 13.45 -11.63 -17.12
CA GLY A 217 12.59 -11.31 -15.99
C GLY A 217 13.28 -11.15 -14.64
N ASP A 218 14.60 -11.33 -14.56
CA ASP A 218 15.40 -11.08 -13.36
C ASP A 218 15.60 -9.57 -13.10
N LEU A 219 15.57 -9.19 -11.82
CA LEU A 219 16.13 -7.93 -11.31
C LEU A 219 17.59 -8.17 -10.93
N LEU A 220 18.53 -7.37 -11.46
CA LEU A 220 19.94 -7.52 -11.13
C LEU A 220 20.23 -7.10 -9.67
N PRO A 221 20.79 -8.01 -8.83
CA PRO A 221 20.91 -7.80 -7.39
C PRO A 221 22.22 -7.12 -6.96
N ALA A 222 23.17 -6.98 -7.87
CA ALA A 222 24.53 -6.50 -7.67
C ALA A 222 25.10 -6.08 -9.04
N ASP A 223 26.14 -5.24 -9.06
CA ASP A 223 26.82 -4.87 -10.30
C ASP A 223 27.74 -6.02 -10.74
N GLY A 224 27.96 -6.16 -12.05
CA GLY A 224 28.75 -7.24 -12.61
C GLY A 224 29.19 -7.03 -14.04
N ILE A 225 29.99 -7.98 -14.54
CA ILE A 225 30.51 -8.01 -15.90
C ILE A 225 30.07 -9.30 -16.59
N LEU A 226 29.50 -9.16 -17.79
CA LEU A 226 29.03 -10.25 -18.63
C LEU A 226 30.21 -11.13 -19.09
N ILE A 227 30.13 -12.43 -18.79
CA ILE A 227 31.09 -13.45 -19.23
C ILE A 227 30.60 -14.12 -20.50
N GLN A 228 29.29 -14.37 -20.57
CA GLN A 228 28.61 -15.06 -21.67
C GLN A 228 27.16 -14.56 -21.74
N GLY A 229 26.62 -14.29 -22.92
CA GLY A 229 25.24 -13.87 -23.09
C GLY A 229 24.67 -14.23 -24.46
N ASN A 230 23.38 -14.56 -24.49
CA ASN A 230 22.62 -14.89 -25.69
C ASN A 230 21.48 -13.86 -25.83
N ASP A 231 21.57 -12.99 -26.86
CA ASP A 231 20.61 -11.91 -27.16
C ASP A 231 20.15 -11.08 -25.94
N LEU A 232 21.07 -10.83 -25.00
CA LEU A 232 20.78 -10.16 -23.74
C LEU A 232 20.40 -8.69 -23.96
N LYS A 233 19.22 -8.31 -23.46
CA LYS A 233 18.76 -6.91 -23.40
C LYS A 233 18.34 -6.53 -22.00
N ILE A 234 18.65 -5.31 -21.59
CA ILE A 234 18.39 -4.79 -20.25
C ILE A 234 17.69 -3.44 -20.34
N ASP A 235 16.73 -3.22 -19.44
CA ASP A 235 16.14 -1.92 -19.16
C ASP A 235 16.95 -1.24 -18.04
N GLU A 236 17.63 -0.15 -18.40
CA GLU A 236 18.46 0.67 -17.50
C GLU A 236 17.76 1.97 -17.06
N SER A 237 16.47 2.14 -17.37
CA SER A 237 15.70 3.37 -17.11
C SER A 237 15.68 3.81 -15.65
N SER A 238 15.76 2.88 -14.71
CA SER A 238 15.92 3.13 -13.27
C SER A 238 17.20 3.89 -12.89
N LEU A 239 18.19 3.94 -13.79
CA LEU A 239 19.49 4.60 -13.60
C LEU A 239 19.77 5.70 -14.63
N THR A 240 19.39 5.52 -15.89
CA THR A 240 19.66 6.50 -16.97
C THR A 240 18.47 7.42 -17.24
N GLY A 241 17.25 7.02 -16.87
CA GLY A 241 16.00 7.64 -17.32
C GLY A 241 15.59 7.29 -18.76
N GLU A 242 16.46 6.65 -19.55
CA GLU A 242 16.19 6.24 -20.93
C GLU A 242 15.40 4.92 -20.94
N SER A 243 14.26 4.88 -21.64
CA SER A 243 13.34 3.72 -21.65
C SER A 243 13.63 2.68 -22.75
N ASP A 244 14.73 2.83 -23.49
CA ASP A 244 15.09 1.93 -24.59
C ASP A 244 15.91 0.73 -24.10
N HIS A 245 15.61 -0.46 -24.62
CA HIS A 245 16.27 -1.71 -24.22
C HIS A 245 17.74 -1.76 -24.72
N VAL A 246 18.69 -1.62 -23.81
CA VAL A 246 20.13 -1.68 -24.09
C VAL A 246 20.55 -3.12 -24.40
N LYS A 247 21.12 -3.36 -25.59
CA LYS A 247 21.73 -4.64 -25.96
C LYS A 247 23.09 -4.80 -25.28
N LYS A 248 23.25 -5.84 -24.48
CA LYS A 248 24.51 -6.16 -23.77
C LYS A 248 25.24 -7.31 -24.47
N SER A 249 26.55 -7.16 -24.68
CA SER A 249 27.41 -8.21 -25.23
C SER A 249 28.85 -8.01 -24.78
N VAL A 250 29.61 -9.11 -24.69
CA VAL A 250 31.01 -9.11 -24.21
C VAL A 250 31.91 -8.18 -25.05
N GLU A 251 31.55 -7.98 -26.33
CA GLU A 251 32.32 -7.23 -27.33
C GLU A 251 31.93 -5.74 -27.44
N ARG A 252 30.77 -5.31 -26.90
CA ARG A 252 30.23 -3.96 -27.10
C ARG A 252 29.91 -3.22 -25.81
N ASP A 253 29.21 -3.89 -24.89
CA ASP A 253 28.90 -3.37 -23.57
C ASP A 253 28.65 -4.56 -22.61
N PRO A 254 29.69 -4.99 -21.86
CA PRO A 254 29.58 -6.10 -20.92
C PRO A 254 29.05 -5.67 -19.55
N MET A 255 28.69 -4.40 -19.37
CA MET A 255 28.40 -3.80 -18.06
C MET A 255 26.97 -4.09 -17.62
N LEU A 256 26.81 -4.60 -16.40
CA LEU A 256 25.54 -5.03 -15.83
C LEU A 256 25.37 -4.38 -14.46
N LEU A 257 24.23 -3.72 -14.22
CA LEU A 257 24.06 -2.81 -13.10
C LEU A 257 22.95 -3.28 -12.15
N SER A 258 23.22 -3.25 -10.85
CA SER A 258 22.21 -3.47 -9.80
C SER A 258 21.02 -2.52 -9.98
N GLY A 259 19.79 -3.01 -9.77
CA GLY A 259 18.57 -2.19 -9.96
C GLY A 259 18.07 -2.11 -11.41
N THR A 260 18.69 -2.81 -12.36
CA THR A 260 18.23 -2.92 -13.76
C THR A 260 17.56 -4.27 -14.03
N HIS A 261 16.74 -4.34 -15.08
CA HIS A 261 15.90 -5.51 -15.37
C HIS A 261 16.27 -6.21 -16.68
N VAL A 262 16.33 -7.55 -16.67
CA VAL A 262 16.62 -8.34 -17.88
C VAL A 262 15.35 -8.49 -18.73
N MET A 263 15.27 -7.75 -19.83
CA MET A 263 14.07 -7.66 -20.67
C MET A 263 14.02 -8.69 -21.80
N GLU A 264 15.16 -9.16 -22.31
CA GLU A 264 15.25 -10.30 -23.24
C GLU A 264 16.58 -11.06 -23.03
N GLY A 265 16.62 -12.32 -23.47
CA GLY A 265 17.85 -13.14 -23.49
C GLY A 265 18.21 -13.80 -22.15
N SER A 266 19.47 -14.22 -22.04
CA SER A 266 20.06 -14.83 -20.84
C SER A 266 21.59 -14.78 -20.88
N GLY A 267 22.26 -15.07 -19.76
CA GLY A 267 23.72 -15.05 -19.66
C GLY A 267 24.29 -15.46 -18.30
N ARG A 268 25.59 -15.19 -18.13
CA ARG A 268 26.36 -15.35 -16.88
C ARG A 268 27.17 -14.08 -16.63
N MET A 269 27.23 -13.62 -15.39
CA MET A 269 28.05 -12.48 -14.98
C MET A 269 28.90 -12.78 -13.75
N VAL A 270 30.08 -12.18 -13.66
CA VAL A 270 30.84 -12.12 -12.39
C VAL A 270 30.40 -10.89 -11.62
N VAL A 271 30.07 -11.05 -10.34
CA VAL A 271 29.70 -9.96 -9.43
C VAL A 271 30.95 -9.16 -9.06
N THR A 272 30.92 -7.84 -9.28
CA THR A 272 32.04 -6.91 -9.08
C THR A 272 31.82 -5.94 -7.92
N ALA A 273 30.59 -5.46 -7.71
CA ALA A 273 30.26 -4.55 -6.60
C ALA A 273 28.88 -4.86 -6.00
N VAL A 274 28.78 -4.72 -4.67
CA VAL A 274 27.62 -5.14 -3.85
C VAL A 274 27.23 -4.05 -2.85
N GLY A 275 25.93 -4.01 -2.48
CA GLY A 275 25.40 -3.11 -1.46
C GLY A 275 25.75 -1.64 -1.73
N ILE A 276 26.24 -0.93 -0.72
CA ILE A 276 26.64 0.49 -0.81
C ILE A 276 27.78 0.79 -1.81
N ASN A 277 28.49 -0.24 -2.30
CA ASN A 277 29.56 -0.09 -3.28
C ASN A 277 29.07 -0.19 -4.74
N SER A 278 27.82 -0.62 -4.96
CA SER A 278 27.20 -0.67 -6.29
C SER A 278 26.72 0.72 -6.74
N GLN A 279 26.54 0.93 -8.05
CA GLN A 279 26.06 2.21 -8.59
C GLN A 279 24.73 2.64 -7.96
N THR A 280 23.77 1.73 -7.86
CA THR A 280 22.49 1.96 -7.17
C THR A 280 22.69 2.23 -5.68
N GLY A 281 23.59 1.51 -4.99
CA GLY A 281 23.91 1.76 -3.58
C GLY A 281 24.54 3.13 -3.31
N ILE A 282 25.39 3.61 -4.22
CA ILE A 282 26.00 4.95 -4.16
C ILE A 282 24.91 6.02 -4.31
N ILE A 283 24.05 5.91 -5.33
CA ILE A 283 22.93 6.85 -5.56
C ILE A 283 22.00 6.88 -4.35
N PHE A 284 21.60 5.71 -3.83
CA PHE A 284 20.69 5.61 -2.68
C PHE A 284 21.32 6.20 -1.39
N THR A 285 22.64 6.08 -1.23
CA THR A 285 23.38 6.68 -0.10
C THR A 285 23.42 8.20 -0.20
N LEU A 286 23.63 8.76 -1.41
CA LEU A 286 23.62 10.21 -1.65
C LEU A 286 22.22 10.84 -1.46
N LEU A 287 21.17 10.13 -1.89
CA LEU A 287 19.78 10.53 -1.65
C LEU A 287 19.42 10.46 -0.15
N GLY A 288 19.83 9.39 0.55
CA GLY A 288 19.61 9.25 1.99
C GLY A 288 20.36 10.29 2.83
N ALA A 289 21.54 10.74 2.38
CA ALA A 289 22.30 11.81 3.01
C ALA A 289 21.64 13.19 2.84
N SER A 290 21.06 13.48 1.67
CA SER A 290 20.47 14.79 1.37
C SER A 290 19.15 15.06 2.12
N GLU A 291 18.32 14.04 2.40
CA GLU A 291 17.22 14.18 3.37
C GLU A 291 17.73 14.57 4.77
N GLY A 292 18.82 13.92 5.23
CA GLY A 292 19.40 14.17 6.54
C GLY A 292 20.00 15.57 6.66
N GLU A 293 20.66 16.05 5.61
CA GLU A 293 21.18 17.42 5.56
C GLU A 293 20.06 18.48 5.54
N GLU A 294 18.90 18.23 4.95
CA GLU A 294 17.77 19.17 5.04
C GLU A 294 17.22 19.29 6.47
N GLU A 295 17.13 18.20 7.22
CA GLU A 295 16.73 18.23 8.63
C GLU A 295 17.80 18.87 9.52
N GLU A 296 19.09 18.58 9.27
CA GLU A 296 20.18 19.26 9.97
C GLU A 296 20.25 20.75 9.65
N LYS A 297 20.08 21.17 8.38
CA LYS A 297 20.08 22.59 7.99
C LYS A 297 18.90 23.33 8.63
N LYS A 298 17.72 22.70 8.73
CA LYS A 298 16.57 23.25 9.49
C LYS A 298 16.83 23.38 10.99
N LYS A 299 17.66 22.53 11.59
CA LYS A 299 18.07 22.63 13.01
C LYS A 299 19.20 23.65 13.22
N LYS A 300 20.24 23.63 12.38
CA LYS A 300 21.42 24.52 12.43
C LYS A 300 21.08 25.96 12.07
N ALA A 301 20.09 26.22 11.21
CA ALA A 301 19.59 27.57 10.91
C ALA A 301 18.94 28.32 12.11
N LYS A 302 18.90 27.72 13.31
CA LYS A 302 18.56 28.42 14.57
C LYS A 302 19.77 28.81 15.44
N THR A 303 21.00 28.48 15.04
CA THR A 303 22.23 28.78 15.81
C THR A 303 23.44 28.99 14.91
N GLN A 304 24.07 30.17 15.05
CA GLN A 304 25.33 30.63 14.42
C GLN A 304 25.20 31.20 12.98
N ASP A 305 25.24 32.53 12.88
CA ASP A 305 25.78 33.25 11.72
C ASP A 305 27.31 33.11 11.70
N GLY A 306 27.92 32.88 10.54
CA GLY A 306 29.40 32.82 10.43
C GLY A 306 29.97 32.24 9.13
N VAL A 307 30.09 33.09 8.11
CA VAL A 307 30.98 33.03 6.92
C VAL A 307 31.74 31.71 6.61
N ALA A 308 31.52 31.17 5.41
CA ALA A 308 32.46 30.31 4.69
C ALA A 308 32.41 30.63 3.17
N LEU A 309 33.52 30.39 2.44
CA LEU A 309 33.73 30.85 1.06
C LEU A 309 33.43 29.79 -0.03
N GLU A 310 33.43 30.27 -1.28
CA GLU A 310 33.23 29.56 -2.54
C GLU A 310 34.26 28.45 -2.83
N ILE A 311 33.85 27.41 -3.56
CA ILE A 311 34.62 26.82 -4.67
C ILE A 311 33.65 26.49 -5.82
N GLN A 312 33.94 26.95 -7.03
CA GLN A 312 33.29 26.51 -8.29
C GLN A 312 34.29 25.72 -9.15
N PRO A 313 33.87 24.68 -9.88
CA PRO A 313 34.50 24.25 -11.12
C PRO A 313 33.88 24.95 -12.35
N LEU A 314 34.65 25.10 -13.42
CA LEU A 314 34.35 25.98 -14.55
C LEU A 314 33.28 25.44 -15.53
N ASN A 315 32.55 26.36 -16.15
CA ASN A 315 31.86 26.15 -17.43
C ASN A 315 32.86 26.11 -18.60
N SER A 316 32.46 25.43 -19.68
CA SER A 316 32.91 25.73 -21.04
C SER A 316 31.69 25.82 -21.96
N GLN A 317 31.50 26.96 -22.63
CA GLN A 317 30.48 27.21 -23.65
C GLN A 317 30.97 26.63 -25.00
N GLU A 318 30.21 26.52 -26.09
CA GLU A 318 29.00 27.25 -26.54
C GLU A 318 27.97 26.32 -27.24
N GLY A 319 26.72 26.77 -27.34
CA GLY A 319 25.64 26.10 -28.08
C GLY A 319 24.26 26.54 -27.59
N THR A 320 23.58 27.43 -28.32
CA THR A 320 22.33 28.08 -27.90
C THR A 320 21.05 27.28 -28.18
N ASP A 321 19.95 27.74 -27.56
CA ASP A 321 18.54 27.45 -27.85
C ASP A 321 17.95 26.10 -27.40
N ASN A 322 17.58 25.98 -26.09
CA ASN A 322 16.42 25.15 -25.62
C ASN A 322 16.00 25.30 -24.12
N GLU A 323 16.16 26.46 -23.46
CA GLU A 323 16.01 26.57 -21.98
C GLU A 323 14.59 26.38 -21.37
N GLU A 324 13.50 26.30 -22.14
CA GLU A 324 12.14 26.15 -21.58
C GLU A 324 11.66 24.70 -21.34
N LYS A 325 12.49 23.66 -21.59
CA LYS A 325 12.06 22.25 -21.44
C LYS A 325 12.66 21.45 -20.29
N GLU A 326 13.84 21.81 -19.77
CA GLU A 326 14.58 20.89 -18.87
C GLU A 326 14.15 20.92 -17.39
N LYS A 327 13.43 21.95 -16.94
CA LYS A 327 12.96 22.08 -15.53
C LYS A 327 11.76 21.18 -15.16
N LYS A 328 11.57 20.06 -15.87
CA LYS A 328 10.55 19.02 -15.58
C LYS A 328 11.10 17.62 -15.30
N ALA A 329 12.42 17.42 -15.29
CA ALA A 329 13.02 16.17 -14.83
C ALA A 329 13.01 16.05 -13.28
N ALA A 330 12.93 14.81 -12.79
CA ALA A 330 13.28 14.41 -11.41
C ALA A 330 12.58 15.11 -10.22
N LYS A 331 11.24 15.29 -10.26
CA LYS A 331 10.43 15.13 -9.04
C LYS A 331 9.93 13.69 -8.97
N LEU A 332 10.40 12.90 -8.01
CA LEU A 332 9.82 11.58 -7.71
C LEU A 332 8.32 11.74 -7.38
N PRO A 333 7.45 10.79 -7.80
CA PRO A 333 6.05 10.83 -7.45
C PRO A 333 5.90 10.73 -5.93
N LYS A 334 5.34 11.76 -5.29
CA LYS A 334 4.91 11.70 -3.89
C LYS A 334 3.92 10.54 -3.76
N LYS A 335 4.09 9.68 -2.74
CA LYS A 335 3.14 8.61 -2.45
C LYS A 335 1.74 9.19 -2.26
N GLU A 336 0.79 8.77 -3.09
CA GLU A 336 -0.61 9.18 -2.93
C GLU A 336 -1.11 8.72 -1.55
N LYS A 337 -1.81 9.62 -0.82
CA LYS A 337 -2.49 9.27 0.43
C LYS A 337 -3.69 8.37 0.11
N SER A 338 -4.00 7.38 0.96
CA SER A 338 -5.12 6.47 0.67
C SER A 338 -6.46 7.21 0.60
N VAL A 339 -7.42 6.66 -0.15
CA VAL A 339 -8.74 7.30 -0.36
C VAL A 339 -9.46 7.52 0.97
N LEU A 340 -9.39 6.55 1.88
CA LEU A 340 -9.99 6.66 3.22
C LEU A 340 -9.22 7.64 4.11
N GLN A 341 -7.88 7.68 4.04
CA GLN A 341 -7.07 8.67 4.75
C GLN A 341 -7.48 10.10 4.36
N GLY A 342 -7.60 10.40 3.07
CA GLY A 342 -8.02 11.73 2.59
C GLY A 342 -9.41 12.15 3.10
N LYS A 343 -10.38 11.22 3.11
CA LYS A 343 -11.72 11.46 3.69
C LYS A 343 -11.66 11.73 5.20
N LEU A 344 -10.82 10.99 5.91
CA LEU A 344 -10.69 11.11 7.37
C LEU A 344 -9.98 12.39 7.80
N THR A 345 -8.94 12.84 7.09
CA THR A 345 -8.34 14.15 7.33
C THR A 345 -9.36 15.28 7.11
N ARG A 346 -10.18 15.22 6.04
CA ARG A 346 -11.25 16.20 5.80
C ARG A 346 -12.29 16.20 6.94
N LEU A 347 -12.68 15.02 7.43
CA LEU A 347 -13.63 14.86 8.53
C LEU A 347 -13.05 15.38 9.86
N ALA A 348 -11.81 15.03 10.20
CA ALA A 348 -11.13 15.49 11.40
C ALA A 348 -11.00 17.03 11.44
N VAL A 349 -10.64 17.66 10.32
CA VAL A 349 -10.57 19.13 10.21
C VAL A 349 -11.95 19.78 10.36
N GLN A 350 -13.02 19.17 9.83
CA GLN A 350 -14.39 19.67 10.03
C GLN A 350 -14.83 19.58 11.49
N ILE A 351 -14.54 18.46 12.16
CA ILE A 351 -14.85 18.24 13.57
C ILE A 351 -14.05 19.21 14.45
N GLY A 352 -12.74 19.36 14.21
CA GLY A 352 -11.88 20.28 14.96
C GLY A 352 -12.30 21.75 14.82
N LYS A 353 -12.69 22.18 13.62
CA LYS A 353 -13.25 23.53 13.41
C LYS A 353 -14.57 23.73 14.17
N ALA A 354 -15.44 22.72 14.26
CA ALA A 354 -16.66 22.78 15.06
C ALA A 354 -16.39 22.77 16.58
N GLY A 355 -15.45 21.93 17.03
CA GLY A 355 -15.02 21.83 18.43
C GLY A 355 -14.42 23.13 18.96
N LEU A 356 -13.58 23.79 18.15
CA LEU A 356 -13.01 25.11 18.48
C LEU A 356 -14.09 26.19 18.65
N ILE A 357 -15.12 26.19 17.79
CA ILE A 357 -16.26 27.11 17.90
C ILE A 357 -17.05 26.84 19.18
N MET A 358 -17.38 25.57 19.49
CA MET A 358 -18.12 25.20 20.71
C MET A 358 -17.32 25.53 21.98
N SER A 359 -16.02 25.26 21.99
CA SER A 359 -15.10 25.63 23.08
C SER A 359 -15.11 27.14 23.33
N ALA A 360 -14.90 27.94 22.28
CA ALA A 360 -14.89 29.41 22.39
C ALA A 360 -16.23 29.99 22.88
N ILE A 361 -17.36 29.45 22.41
CA ILE A 361 -18.70 29.83 22.88
C ILE A 361 -18.88 29.44 24.35
N THR A 362 -18.41 28.27 24.78
CA THR A 362 -18.50 27.81 26.18
C THR A 362 -17.76 28.77 27.12
N VAL A 363 -16.52 29.13 26.77
CA VAL A 363 -15.71 30.09 27.55
C VAL A 363 -16.39 31.47 27.61
N LEU A 364 -16.90 31.95 26.47
CA LEU A 364 -17.58 33.24 26.40
C LEU A 364 -18.85 33.28 27.27
N ILE A 365 -19.66 32.20 27.27
CA ILE A 365 -20.87 32.10 28.11
C ILE A 365 -20.50 32.06 29.59
N LEU A 366 -19.50 31.28 29.99
CA LEU A 366 -19.05 31.19 31.39
C LEU A 366 -18.55 32.54 31.92
N ILE A 367 -17.71 33.24 31.15
CA ILE A 367 -17.22 34.58 31.49
C ILE A 367 -18.38 35.58 31.60
N LEU A 368 -19.27 35.61 30.60
CA LEU A 368 -20.39 36.55 30.56
C LEU A 368 -21.40 36.29 31.70
N TYR A 369 -21.70 35.03 32.00
CA TYR A 369 -22.55 34.66 33.14
C TYR A 369 -21.94 35.13 34.46
N PHE A 370 -20.67 34.78 34.71
CA PHE A 370 -19.97 35.13 35.96
C PHE A 370 -19.90 36.65 36.18
N VAL A 371 -19.63 37.41 35.10
CA VAL A 371 -19.55 38.88 35.16
C VAL A 371 -20.91 39.52 35.40
N ILE A 372 -21.97 39.06 34.71
CA ILE A 372 -23.33 39.58 34.91
C ILE A 372 -23.82 39.25 36.33
N ASP A 373 -23.64 38.02 36.79
CA ASP A 373 -24.13 37.61 38.11
C ASP A 373 -23.46 38.40 39.24
N ASN A 374 -22.12 38.50 39.26
CA ASN A 374 -21.41 39.16 40.36
C ASN A 374 -21.49 40.70 40.30
N PHE A 375 -21.26 41.31 39.12
CA PHE A 375 -21.08 42.76 39.02
C PHE A 375 -22.36 43.51 38.59
N VAL A 376 -23.32 42.85 37.94
CA VAL A 376 -24.57 43.49 37.47
C VAL A 376 -25.77 43.14 38.36
N ILE A 377 -25.96 41.86 38.68
CA ILE A 377 -27.07 41.38 39.53
C ILE A 377 -26.75 41.61 41.01
N HIS A 378 -25.68 41.00 41.51
CA HIS A 378 -25.25 41.16 42.92
C HIS A 378 -24.52 42.48 43.20
N ARG A 379 -24.23 43.28 42.17
CA ARG A 379 -23.63 44.64 42.26
C ARG A 379 -22.37 44.74 43.13
N ARG A 380 -21.53 43.69 43.15
CA ARG A 380 -20.26 43.72 43.89
C ARG A 380 -19.31 44.77 43.29
N ALA A 381 -18.58 45.48 44.14
CA ALA A 381 -17.52 46.39 43.69
C ALA A 381 -16.27 45.60 43.27
N TRP A 382 -15.56 46.06 42.23
CA TRP A 382 -14.27 45.48 41.87
C TRP A 382 -13.18 45.99 42.81
N LEU A 383 -12.97 45.27 43.92
CA LEU A 383 -11.88 45.53 44.86
C LEU A 383 -10.55 44.97 44.30
N PRO A 384 -9.44 45.74 44.34
CA PRO A 384 -8.13 45.25 43.90
C PRO A 384 -7.72 43.94 44.60
N GLU A 385 -7.95 43.85 45.90
CA GLU A 385 -7.64 42.68 46.76
C GLU A 385 -8.29 41.38 46.29
N CYS A 386 -9.55 41.43 45.81
CA CYS A 386 -10.25 40.23 45.31
C CYS A 386 -9.86 39.84 43.87
N THR A 387 -9.03 40.64 43.18
CA THR A 387 -8.69 40.42 41.76
C THR A 387 -8.02 39.07 41.47
N PRO A 388 -7.11 38.52 42.30
CA PRO A 388 -6.53 37.19 42.08
C PRO A 388 -7.59 36.07 42.05
N ILE A 389 -8.61 36.16 42.91
CA ILE A 389 -9.71 35.19 42.98
C ILE A 389 -10.52 35.23 41.68
N TYR A 390 -10.84 36.43 41.16
CA TYR A 390 -11.53 36.57 39.87
C TYR A 390 -10.70 36.02 38.70
N ILE A 391 -9.37 36.20 38.72
CA ILE A 391 -8.45 35.61 37.73
C ILE A 391 -8.48 34.07 37.81
N GLN A 392 -8.51 33.49 39.01
CA GLN A 392 -8.61 32.04 39.22
C GLN A 392 -9.90 31.44 38.60
N TYR A 393 -11.04 32.14 38.74
CA TYR A 393 -12.29 31.76 38.05
C TYR A 393 -12.17 31.82 36.52
N PHE A 394 -11.57 32.89 35.96
CA PHE A 394 -11.36 32.97 34.51
C PHE A 394 -10.43 31.87 33.98
N VAL A 395 -9.39 31.50 34.73
CA VAL A 395 -8.52 30.36 34.38
C VAL A 395 -9.29 29.04 34.44
N LYS A 396 -10.14 28.81 35.45
CA LYS A 396 -11.02 27.63 35.50
C LYS A 396 -11.95 27.55 34.27
N PHE A 397 -12.57 28.65 33.86
CA PHE A 397 -13.41 28.68 32.66
C PHE A 397 -12.60 28.40 31.38
N PHE A 398 -11.36 28.89 31.29
CA PHE A 398 -10.46 28.58 30.18
C PHE A 398 -10.05 27.10 30.13
N ILE A 399 -9.77 26.48 31.28
CA ILE A 399 -9.49 25.04 31.41
C ILE A 399 -10.70 24.20 30.99
N ILE A 400 -11.93 24.59 31.36
CA ILE A 400 -13.16 23.96 30.86
C ILE A 400 -13.25 24.07 29.33
N GLY A 401 -12.94 25.25 28.77
CA GLY A 401 -12.85 25.46 27.32
C GLY A 401 -11.85 24.53 26.61
N ILE A 402 -10.64 24.38 27.15
CA ILE A 402 -9.63 23.45 26.62
C ILE A 402 -10.11 22.00 26.75
N THR A 403 -10.73 21.63 27.87
CA THR A 403 -11.27 20.28 28.08
C THR A 403 -12.35 19.94 27.04
N VAL A 404 -13.23 20.90 26.71
CA VAL A 404 -14.22 20.77 25.62
C VAL A 404 -13.54 20.64 24.26
N LEU A 405 -12.44 21.37 24.00
CA LEU A 405 -11.70 21.29 22.74
C LEU A 405 -11.02 19.92 22.57
N VAL A 406 -10.31 19.43 23.59
CA VAL A 406 -9.61 18.14 23.56
C VAL A 406 -10.59 16.99 23.30
N VAL A 407 -11.74 16.95 23.98
CA VAL A 407 -12.75 15.90 23.74
C VAL A 407 -13.53 16.10 22.44
N ALA A 408 -13.56 17.32 21.89
CA ALA A 408 -14.15 17.56 20.58
C ALA A 408 -13.26 17.09 19.42
N VAL A 409 -11.92 17.11 19.56
CA VAL A 409 -10.96 16.71 18.51
C VAL A 409 -10.64 15.20 18.63
N PRO A 410 -11.01 14.36 17.65
CA PRO A 410 -10.74 12.92 17.72
C PRO A 410 -9.34 12.61 17.15
N GLU A 411 -8.33 12.70 18.01
CA GLU A 411 -6.90 12.49 17.70
C GLU A 411 -6.64 11.07 17.16
N GLY A 412 -7.43 10.07 17.58
CA GLY A 412 -7.34 8.67 17.20
C GLY A 412 -7.79 8.34 15.76
N LEU A 413 -8.38 9.28 14.99
CA LEU A 413 -8.87 8.95 13.63
C LEU A 413 -7.78 8.45 12.66
N PRO A 414 -6.60 9.09 12.53
CA PRO A 414 -5.53 8.60 11.65
C PRO A 414 -4.84 7.35 12.21
N LEU A 415 -4.79 7.23 13.53
CA LEU A 415 -4.21 6.10 14.26
C LEU A 415 -5.02 4.82 14.01
N ALA A 416 -6.34 4.88 14.13
CA ALA A 416 -7.25 3.74 13.91
C ALA A 416 -7.14 3.14 12.51
N VAL A 417 -7.00 3.98 11.47
CA VAL A 417 -6.73 3.51 10.09
C VAL A 417 -5.44 2.69 10.07
N THR A 418 -4.38 3.25 10.62
CA THR A 418 -3.03 2.67 10.52
C THR A 418 -2.92 1.38 11.34
N ILE A 419 -3.59 1.28 12.48
CA ILE A 419 -3.73 0.05 13.27
C ILE A 419 -4.51 -1.01 12.48
N SER A 420 -5.69 -0.67 11.94
CA SER A 420 -6.51 -1.62 11.16
C SER A 420 -5.73 -2.17 9.96
N LEU A 421 -4.99 -1.30 9.28
CA LEU A 421 -4.20 -1.62 8.09
C LEU A 421 -2.99 -2.49 8.44
N ALA A 422 -2.20 -2.13 9.45
CA ALA A 422 -1.05 -2.92 9.90
C ALA A 422 -1.45 -4.31 10.40
N TYR A 423 -2.54 -4.41 11.17
CA TYR A 423 -3.10 -5.68 11.63
C TYR A 423 -3.62 -6.52 10.45
N SER A 424 -4.37 -5.92 9.53
CA SER A 424 -4.92 -6.62 8.37
C SER A 424 -3.84 -7.12 7.42
N VAL A 425 -2.81 -6.31 7.11
CA VAL A 425 -1.66 -6.73 6.29
C VAL A 425 -0.91 -7.89 6.94
N LYS A 426 -0.67 -7.85 8.26
CA LYS A 426 -0.05 -8.94 9.02
C LYS A 426 -0.87 -10.24 8.99
N LYS A 427 -2.19 -10.17 8.83
CA LYS A 427 -3.08 -11.32 8.66
C LYS A 427 -3.16 -11.78 7.21
N MET A 428 -3.25 -10.86 6.25
CA MET A 428 -3.17 -11.13 4.80
C MET A 428 -1.90 -11.90 4.44
N MET A 429 -0.75 -11.56 5.04
CA MET A 429 0.50 -12.31 4.87
C MET A 429 0.39 -13.78 5.35
N LYS A 430 -0.43 -14.07 6.36
CA LYS A 430 -0.74 -15.46 6.77
C LYS A 430 -1.71 -16.14 5.79
N ASP A 431 -2.56 -15.36 5.14
CA ASP A 431 -3.48 -15.77 4.07
C ASP A 431 -2.83 -15.69 2.66
N ASN A 432 -1.49 -15.85 2.58
CA ASN A 432 -0.64 -15.85 1.37
C ASN A 432 -0.66 -14.58 0.50
N ASN A 433 -1.09 -13.44 1.05
CA ASN A 433 -1.10 -12.13 0.39
C ASN A 433 -0.04 -11.21 1.03
N LEU A 434 1.11 -11.06 0.37
CA LEU A 434 2.19 -10.16 0.81
C LEU A 434 1.98 -8.75 0.23
N VAL A 435 1.39 -7.87 1.03
CA VAL A 435 1.11 -6.47 0.65
C VAL A 435 2.39 -5.63 0.74
N ARG A 436 2.82 -5.04 -0.38
CA ARG A 436 3.95 -4.09 -0.49
C ARG A 436 3.48 -2.65 -0.25
N HIS A 437 2.35 -2.27 -0.85
CA HIS A 437 1.77 -0.92 -0.74
C HIS A 437 0.48 -0.99 0.09
N LEU A 438 0.49 -0.34 1.26
CA LEU A 438 -0.50 -0.54 2.32
C LEU A 438 -1.91 -0.08 1.92
N ASP A 439 -1.97 1.02 1.19
CA ASP A 439 -3.15 1.62 0.59
C ASP A 439 -3.89 0.67 -0.38
N ALA A 440 -3.16 -0.20 -1.10
CA ALA A 440 -3.78 -1.20 -1.97
C ALA A 440 -4.67 -2.21 -1.21
N CYS A 441 -4.40 -2.45 0.08
CA CYS A 441 -5.28 -3.24 0.94
C CYS A 441 -6.68 -2.60 1.09
N GLU A 442 -6.75 -1.28 1.26
CA GLU A 442 -8.02 -0.54 1.28
C GLU A 442 -8.68 -0.53 -0.11
N THR A 443 -7.90 -0.18 -1.14
CA THR A 443 -8.38 -0.02 -2.52
C THR A 443 -8.99 -1.32 -3.06
N MET A 444 -8.40 -2.49 -2.76
CA MET A 444 -8.94 -3.78 -3.20
C MET A 444 -10.33 -4.09 -2.63
N GLY A 445 -10.71 -3.50 -1.48
CA GLY A 445 -12.06 -3.62 -0.93
C GLY A 445 -13.14 -3.04 -1.85
N ASN A 446 -12.76 -2.08 -2.70
CA ASN A 446 -13.64 -1.39 -3.65
C ASN A 446 -13.55 -1.91 -5.09
N ALA A 447 -12.74 -2.94 -5.37
CA ALA A 447 -12.54 -3.50 -6.70
C ALA A 447 -13.87 -3.82 -7.42
N THR A 448 -13.99 -3.39 -8.68
CA THR A 448 -15.15 -3.65 -9.57
C THR A 448 -14.78 -4.52 -10.77
N ALA A 449 -13.51 -4.52 -11.17
CA ALA A 449 -12.98 -5.34 -12.25
C ALA A 449 -11.66 -6.01 -11.84
N ILE A 450 -11.45 -7.24 -12.30
CA ILE A 450 -10.14 -7.93 -12.24
C ILE A 450 -9.76 -8.29 -13.68
N CYS A 451 -8.68 -7.69 -14.19
CA CYS A 451 -8.06 -8.06 -15.46
C CYS A 451 -6.93 -9.06 -15.18
N SER A 452 -7.18 -10.35 -15.42
CA SER A 452 -6.27 -11.45 -15.13
C SER A 452 -5.55 -11.92 -16.39
N ASP A 453 -4.24 -12.21 -16.33
CA ASP A 453 -3.66 -13.14 -17.32
C ASP A 453 -4.22 -14.56 -17.09
N LYS A 454 -4.08 -15.40 -18.11
CA LYS A 454 -4.43 -16.81 -18.11
C LYS A 454 -3.28 -17.67 -17.55
N THR A 455 -2.05 -17.42 -18.00
CA THR A 455 -0.85 -18.18 -17.64
C THR A 455 -0.37 -17.76 -16.26
N GLY A 456 0.17 -18.70 -15.47
CA GLY A 456 0.60 -18.43 -14.10
C GLY A 456 -0.55 -18.27 -13.11
N THR A 457 -1.52 -17.42 -13.44
CA THR A 457 -2.64 -17.04 -12.58
C THR A 457 -3.79 -18.06 -12.59
N LEU A 458 -4.48 -18.21 -13.73
CA LEU A 458 -5.71 -19.03 -13.81
C LEU A 458 -5.40 -20.51 -14.08
N THR A 459 -4.31 -20.79 -14.78
CA THR A 459 -3.79 -22.13 -15.03
C THR A 459 -2.66 -22.48 -14.07
N MET A 460 -2.32 -23.77 -13.99
CA MET A 460 -1.19 -24.26 -13.18
C MET A 460 0.18 -23.84 -13.72
N ASN A 461 0.26 -23.32 -14.96
CA ASN A 461 1.51 -23.03 -15.67
C ASN A 461 2.41 -24.29 -15.76
N ARG A 462 1.76 -25.46 -15.91
CA ARG A 462 2.34 -26.81 -15.93
C ARG A 462 1.67 -27.56 -17.08
N MET A 463 2.35 -27.67 -18.21
CA MET A 463 1.81 -28.32 -19.40
C MET A 463 1.67 -29.83 -19.17
N THR A 464 0.54 -30.41 -19.58
CA THR A 464 0.23 -31.85 -19.50
C THR A 464 -0.42 -32.33 -20.79
N VAL A 465 -0.04 -33.50 -21.30
CA VAL A 465 -0.85 -34.18 -22.33
C VAL A 465 -2.18 -34.57 -21.71
N VAL A 466 -3.28 -34.29 -22.40
CA VAL A 466 -4.64 -34.65 -21.95
C VAL A 466 -5.38 -35.51 -22.98
N GLN A 467 -5.02 -35.40 -24.26
CA GLN A 467 -5.56 -36.22 -25.35
C GLN A 467 -4.44 -36.77 -26.23
N ALA A 468 -4.66 -37.91 -26.87
CA ALA A 468 -3.72 -38.51 -27.80
C ALA A 468 -4.45 -39.17 -28.99
N TYR A 469 -3.83 -39.17 -30.15
CA TYR A 469 -4.23 -39.93 -31.33
C TYR A 469 -3.09 -40.90 -31.66
N ILE A 470 -3.37 -42.20 -31.53
CA ILE A 470 -2.40 -43.29 -31.68
C ILE A 470 -3.13 -44.48 -32.33
N GLY A 471 -2.59 -45.03 -33.42
CA GLY A 471 -3.16 -46.20 -34.12
C GLY A 471 -4.64 -46.01 -34.44
N ASP A 472 -4.95 -45.11 -35.38
CA ASP A 472 -6.31 -44.78 -35.86
C ASP A 472 -7.39 -44.60 -34.77
N THR A 473 -6.99 -44.08 -33.61
CA THR A 473 -7.86 -43.95 -32.42
C THR A 473 -7.58 -42.64 -31.70
N HIS A 474 -8.61 -41.80 -31.52
CA HIS A 474 -8.55 -40.57 -30.72
C HIS A 474 -8.98 -40.89 -29.29
N TYR A 475 -8.04 -40.75 -28.36
CA TYR A 475 -8.25 -40.90 -26.92
C TYR A 475 -8.42 -39.51 -26.28
N HIS A 476 -9.61 -39.26 -25.71
CA HIS A 476 -9.92 -38.01 -24.98
C HIS A 476 -9.37 -37.95 -23.54
N GLN A 477 -8.74 -39.04 -23.08
CA GLN A 477 -7.99 -39.17 -21.84
C GLN A 477 -6.76 -40.07 -22.13
N ILE A 478 -5.71 -40.01 -21.32
CA ILE A 478 -4.52 -40.87 -21.50
C ILE A 478 -4.93 -42.36 -21.41
N PRO A 479 -4.65 -43.21 -22.41
CA PRO A 479 -4.93 -44.64 -22.34
C PRO A 479 -3.99 -45.34 -21.36
N SER A 480 -4.45 -46.43 -20.73
CA SER A 480 -3.55 -47.29 -19.95
C SER A 480 -2.54 -48.01 -20.86
N PRO A 481 -1.32 -48.32 -20.38
CA PRO A 481 -0.26 -48.84 -21.24
C PRO A 481 -0.63 -50.15 -21.94
N ASP A 482 -1.44 -50.96 -21.25
CA ASP A 482 -1.93 -52.28 -21.66
C ASP A 482 -2.84 -52.23 -22.91
N VAL A 483 -3.28 -51.04 -23.33
CA VAL A 483 -4.09 -50.80 -24.55
C VAL A 483 -3.21 -50.53 -25.78
N LEU A 484 -1.95 -50.15 -25.58
CA LEU A 484 -1.02 -49.83 -26.66
C LEU A 484 -0.15 -51.06 -27.01
N LEU A 485 0.07 -51.31 -28.30
CA LEU A 485 1.00 -52.37 -28.71
C LEU A 485 2.43 -52.01 -28.26
N PRO A 486 3.22 -52.96 -27.70
CA PRO A 486 4.58 -52.68 -27.21
C PRO A 486 5.50 -52.02 -28.25
N LYS A 487 5.40 -52.41 -29.52
CA LYS A 487 6.12 -51.82 -30.67
C LYS A 487 5.82 -50.32 -30.86
N VAL A 488 4.58 -49.89 -30.58
CA VAL A 488 4.13 -48.50 -30.71
C VAL A 488 4.46 -47.71 -29.44
N LEU A 489 4.29 -48.33 -28.27
CA LEU A 489 4.69 -47.75 -26.98
C LEU A 489 6.19 -47.43 -26.96
N ASP A 490 7.06 -48.37 -27.37
CA ASP A 490 8.50 -48.15 -27.49
C ASP A 490 8.86 -46.96 -28.41
N LEU A 491 8.24 -46.87 -29.60
CA LEU A 491 8.46 -45.76 -30.52
C LEU A 491 8.03 -44.41 -29.95
N ILE A 492 6.97 -44.36 -29.13
CA ILE A 492 6.54 -43.15 -28.41
C ILE A 492 7.54 -42.81 -27.29
N VAL A 493 7.92 -43.79 -26.48
CA VAL A 493 8.82 -43.61 -25.33
C VAL A 493 10.21 -43.14 -25.80
N ASN A 494 10.80 -43.82 -26.77
CA ASN A 494 12.08 -43.44 -27.37
C ASN A 494 11.98 -42.11 -28.13
N GLY A 495 10.93 -41.94 -28.94
CA GLY A 495 10.69 -40.72 -29.71
C GLY A 495 10.47 -39.47 -28.87
N ILE A 496 9.97 -39.60 -27.65
CA ILE A 496 9.86 -38.51 -26.68
C ILE A 496 11.16 -38.32 -25.88
N SER A 497 11.72 -39.39 -25.33
CA SER A 497 12.81 -39.32 -24.33
C SER A 497 14.13 -38.86 -24.95
N ILE A 498 14.42 -39.32 -26.18
CA ILE A 498 15.64 -39.03 -26.93
C ILE A 498 15.53 -37.67 -27.66
N ASN A 499 14.39 -37.39 -28.29
CA ASN A 499 14.17 -36.11 -29.00
C ASN A 499 13.67 -35.00 -28.06
N SER A 500 14.05 -35.00 -26.79
CA SER A 500 13.78 -33.90 -25.85
C SER A 500 15.06 -33.47 -25.17
N ALA A 501 15.27 -32.15 -25.04
CA ALA A 501 16.52 -31.60 -24.49
C ALA A 501 16.87 -32.23 -23.13
N TYR A 502 18.14 -32.55 -22.90
CA TYR A 502 18.55 -33.20 -21.65
C TYR A 502 18.35 -32.28 -20.43
N THR A 503 18.31 -30.97 -20.63
CA THR A 503 17.92 -29.96 -19.63
C THR A 503 16.44 -30.03 -19.23
N SER A 504 15.57 -30.58 -20.09
CA SER A 504 14.15 -30.78 -19.78
C SER A 504 13.96 -32.06 -18.95
N LYS A 505 13.52 -31.90 -17.70
CA LYS A 505 13.37 -32.98 -16.70
C LYS A 505 12.14 -32.75 -15.81
N ILE A 506 11.55 -33.85 -15.35
CA ILE A 506 10.59 -33.84 -14.23
C ILE A 506 11.36 -34.18 -12.96
N LEU A 507 11.15 -33.39 -11.92
CA LEU A 507 11.72 -33.61 -10.58
C LEU A 507 10.60 -33.94 -9.58
N PRO A 508 10.90 -34.65 -8.48
CA PRO A 508 9.96 -34.83 -7.38
C PRO A 508 9.48 -33.47 -6.82
N PRO A 509 8.32 -33.43 -6.16
CA PRO A 509 7.80 -32.21 -5.56
C PRO A 509 8.69 -31.74 -4.40
N GLU A 510 8.77 -30.42 -4.19
CA GLU A 510 9.54 -29.80 -3.09
C GLU A 510 8.89 -29.98 -1.70
N LYS A 511 7.68 -30.56 -1.65
CA LYS A 511 6.90 -30.85 -0.45
C LYS A 511 6.15 -32.17 -0.65
N GLU A 512 6.01 -32.99 0.40
CA GLU A 512 5.19 -34.20 0.34
C GLU A 512 3.74 -33.87 -0.06
N GLY A 513 3.15 -34.71 -0.91
CA GLY A 513 1.83 -34.47 -1.50
C GLY A 513 1.77 -33.37 -2.57
N GLY A 514 2.88 -32.68 -2.88
CA GLY A 514 2.94 -31.68 -3.94
C GLY A 514 2.96 -32.26 -5.37
N LEU A 515 2.72 -31.40 -6.37
CA LEU A 515 2.85 -31.78 -7.78
C LEU A 515 4.33 -31.80 -8.22
N PRO A 516 4.78 -32.79 -9.03
CA PRO A 516 6.13 -32.84 -9.58
C PRO A 516 6.56 -31.55 -10.31
N ARG A 517 7.82 -31.15 -10.18
CA ARG A 517 8.35 -29.90 -10.70
C ARG A 517 8.90 -30.08 -12.13
N GLN A 518 8.37 -29.32 -13.09
CA GLN A 518 8.89 -29.29 -14.46
C GLN A 518 10.08 -28.31 -14.55
N VAL A 519 11.20 -28.76 -15.09
CA VAL A 519 12.40 -27.93 -15.35
C VAL A 519 12.75 -28.03 -16.82
N GLY A 520 13.08 -26.90 -17.46
CA GLY A 520 13.33 -26.81 -18.91
C GLY A 520 12.07 -26.41 -19.68
N SER A 521 11.92 -26.90 -20.92
CA SER A 521 10.77 -26.56 -21.76
C SER A 521 9.50 -27.27 -21.27
N LYS A 522 8.49 -26.49 -20.85
CA LYS A 522 7.23 -27.04 -20.32
C LYS A 522 6.52 -27.96 -21.32
N THR A 523 6.57 -27.65 -22.62
CA THR A 523 6.01 -28.52 -23.67
C THR A 523 6.74 -29.88 -23.74
N GLU A 524 8.06 -29.91 -23.51
CA GLU A 524 8.80 -31.17 -23.44
C GLU A 524 8.53 -31.92 -22.13
N CYS A 525 8.43 -31.20 -21.01
CA CYS A 525 8.07 -31.78 -19.72
C CYS A 525 6.65 -32.36 -19.70
N ALA A 526 5.74 -31.87 -20.55
CA ALA A 526 4.44 -32.48 -20.79
C ALA A 526 4.55 -33.84 -21.51
N LEU A 527 5.46 -33.95 -22.48
CA LEU A 527 5.73 -35.20 -23.20
C LEU A 527 6.45 -36.22 -22.31
N LEU A 528 7.47 -35.80 -21.56
CA LEU A 528 8.13 -36.64 -20.55
C LEU A 528 7.12 -37.07 -19.45
N GLY A 529 6.17 -36.20 -19.12
CA GLY A 529 5.05 -36.51 -18.23
C GLY A 529 4.17 -37.62 -18.79
N PHE A 530 3.77 -37.51 -20.06
CA PHE A 530 3.02 -38.54 -20.77
C PHE A 530 3.73 -39.90 -20.81
N VAL A 531 5.06 -39.94 -20.89
CA VAL A 531 5.85 -41.19 -20.76
C VAL A 531 5.73 -41.78 -19.35
N THR A 532 5.79 -40.94 -18.31
CA THR A 532 5.56 -41.33 -16.91
C THR A 532 4.12 -41.77 -16.65
N ASP A 533 3.13 -41.10 -17.24
CA ASP A 533 1.70 -41.44 -17.13
C ASP A 533 1.40 -42.79 -17.83
N LEU A 534 2.13 -43.10 -18.91
CA LEU A 534 2.21 -44.42 -19.55
C LEU A 534 3.05 -45.45 -18.75
N LYS A 535 3.39 -45.15 -17.49
CA LYS A 535 4.15 -46.00 -16.55
C LYS A 535 5.53 -46.44 -17.05
N GLN A 536 6.16 -45.67 -17.94
CA GLN A 536 7.51 -45.93 -18.43
C GLN A 536 8.51 -44.94 -17.84
N ASP A 537 9.75 -45.38 -17.62
CA ASP A 537 10.82 -44.51 -17.15
C ASP A 537 11.63 -43.93 -18.31
N TYR A 538 11.53 -42.61 -18.50
CA TYR A 538 12.33 -41.89 -19.50
C TYR A 538 13.81 -41.76 -19.07
N HIS A 539 14.15 -41.94 -17.79
CA HIS A 539 15.54 -41.92 -17.33
C HIS A 539 16.31 -43.16 -17.77
N ALA A 540 15.73 -44.36 -17.70
CA ALA A 540 16.31 -45.59 -18.25
C ALA A 540 16.77 -45.41 -19.70
N VAL A 541 15.88 -44.96 -20.60
CA VAL A 541 16.19 -44.71 -22.02
C VAL A 541 17.31 -43.67 -22.18
N ARG A 542 17.31 -42.60 -21.38
CA ARG A 542 18.36 -41.56 -21.40
C ARG A 542 19.69 -42.00 -20.80
N ASN A 543 19.72 -43.08 -20.01
CA ASN A 543 20.95 -43.71 -19.53
C ASN A 543 21.53 -44.69 -20.57
N GLU A 544 20.66 -45.37 -21.33
CA GLU A 544 21.08 -46.21 -22.47
C GLU A 544 21.58 -45.36 -23.65
N VAL A 545 20.91 -44.24 -23.92
CA VAL A 545 21.26 -43.26 -24.96
C VAL A 545 21.53 -41.89 -24.31
N PRO A 546 22.72 -41.69 -23.70
CA PRO A 546 23.13 -40.41 -23.14
C PRO A 546 23.54 -39.43 -24.25
N GLU A 547 23.77 -38.17 -23.87
CA GLU A 547 23.95 -37.05 -24.80
C GLU A 547 25.17 -37.21 -25.72
N GLU A 548 26.21 -37.95 -25.31
CA GLU A 548 27.39 -38.26 -26.13
C GLU A 548 27.15 -39.32 -27.21
N LYS A 549 26.02 -40.06 -27.17
CA LYS A 549 25.61 -41.01 -28.22
C LYS A 549 24.65 -40.40 -29.25
N LEU A 550 24.30 -39.11 -29.12
CA LEU A 550 23.44 -38.44 -30.10
C LEU A 550 24.29 -38.00 -31.30
N TYR A 551 23.95 -38.51 -32.48
CA TYR A 551 24.74 -38.28 -33.69
C TYR A 551 24.60 -36.83 -34.19
N LYS A 552 23.37 -36.30 -34.23
CA LYS A 552 23.09 -34.88 -34.56
C LYS A 552 21.76 -34.43 -33.95
N VAL A 553 21.72 -33.20 -33.44
CA VAL A 553 20.51 -32.60 -32.85
C VAL A 553 20.15 -31.32 -33.60
N TYR A 554 19.04 -31.35 -34.32
CA TYR A 554 18.38 -30.18 -34.88
C TYR A 554 17.48 -29.59 -33.79
N THR A 555 17.96 -28.55 -33.13
CA THR A 555 17.26 -27.81 -32.06
C THR A 555 15.91 -27.23 -32.51
N PHE A 556 15.10 -26.72 -31.59
CA PHE A 556 13.90 -25.97 -32.00
C PHE A 556 14.27 -24.66 -32.70
N ASN A 557 13.66 -24.38 -33.85
CA ASN A 557 13.73 -23.09 -34.55
C ASN A 557 12.31 -22.66 -34.94
N SER A 558 11.96 -21.41 -34.63
CA SER A 558 10.62 -20.82 -34.76
C SER A 558 10.07 -20.79 -36.19
N VAL A 559 10.92 -20.85 -37.22
CA VAL A 559 10.50 -20.92 -38.63
C VAL A 559 10.04 -22.34 -38.98
N ARG A 560 10.80 -23.37 -38.59
CA ARG A 560 10.42 -24.79 -38.80
C ARG A 560 9.37 -25.30 -37.81
N LYS A 561 9.27 -24.70 -36.63
CA LYS A 561 8.46 -25.13 -35.46
C LYS A 561 8.62 -26.63 -35.11
N SER A 562 9.80 -27.18 -35.36
CA SER A 562 10.15 -28.58 -35.12
C SER A 562 11.55 -28.72 -34.52
N MET A 563 11.77 -29.86 -33.87
CA MET A 563 13.03 -30.32 -33.28
C MET A 563 13.24 -31.78 -33.67
N SER A 564 14.47 -32.20 -33.94
CA SER A 564 14.77 -33.58 -34.36
C SER A 564 16.14 -34.05 -33.86
N THR A 565 16.21 -35.29 -33.41
CA THR A 565 17.43 -35.91 -32.89
C THR A 565 17.73 -37.19 -33.65
N VAL A 566 18.97 -37.35 -34.09
CA VAL A 566 19.48 -38.50 -34.84
C VAL A 566 20.29 -39.39 -33.89
N ILE A 567 20.05 -40.70 -33.96
CA ILE A 567 20.85 -41.75 -33.33
C ILE A 567 21.32 -42.76 -34.38
N GLU A 568 22.44 -43.43 -34.12
CA GLU A 568 22.85 -44.64 -34.84
C GLU A 568 22.07 -45.85 -34.30
N LYS A 569 21.77 -46.82 -35.16
CA LYS A 569 21.07 -48.06 -34.77
C LYS A 569 22.05 -49.21 -34.53
N PRO A 570 21.81 -50.09 -33.53
CA PRO A 570 22.60 -51.31 -33.34
C PRO A 570 22.63 -52.27 -34.54
N SER A 571 21.67 -52.16 -35.46
CA SER A 571 21.59 -52.91 -36.72
C SER A 571 22.39 -52.30 -37.88
N GLY A 572 23.07 -51.18 -37.65
CA GLY A 572 23.55 -50.28 -38.70
C GLY A 572 22.47 -49.34 -39.24
N GLY A 573 22.91 -48.24 -39.85
CA GLY A 573 22.06 -47.14 -40.31
C GLY A 573 21.60 -46.22 -39.17
N TYR A 574 20.91 -45.14 -39.53
CA TYR A 574 20.50 -44.09 -38.61
C TYR A 574 18.97 -44.08 -38.38
N ARG A 575 18.55 -43.55 -37.24
CA ARG A 575 17.15 -43.19 -36.97
C ARG A 575 17.06 -41.75 -36.49
N MET A 576 16.24 -40.96 -37.15
CA MET A 576 15.86 -39.63 -36.72
C MET A 576 14.48 -39.66 -36.07
N TYR A 577 14.39 -39.20 -34.82
CA TYR A 577 13.12 -38.86 -34.18
C TYR A 577 12.83 -37.37 -34.41
N SER A 578 11.55 -37.03 -34.63
CA SER A 578 11.11 -35.67 -34.95
C SER A 578 9.85 -35.31 -34.17
N LYS A 579 9.74 -34.06 -33.73
CA LYS A 579 8.56 -33.52 -33.05
C LYS A 579 8.33 -32.06 -33.41
N GLY A 580 7.10 -31.60 -33.40
CA GLY A 580 6.77 -30.21 -33.71
C GLY A 580 5.28 -29.94 -33.81
N ALA A 581 4.95 -28.73 -34.28
CA ALA A 581 3.57 -28.34 -34.56
C ALA A 581 2.91 -29.34 -35.53
N SER A 582 1.73 -29.86 -35.15
CA SER A 582 1.14 -31.04 -35.79
C SER A 582 0.87 -30.84 -37.28
N GLU A 583 0.38 -29.67 -37.64
CA GLU A 583 0.07 -29.26 -39.02
C GLU A 583 1.30 -29.13 -39.92
N ILE A 584 2.50 -29.02 -39.33
CA ILE A 584 3.78 -28.94 -40.07
C ILE A 584 4.43 -30.32 -40.19
N ILE A 585 4.44 -31.11 -39.11
CA ILE A 585 5.00 -32.48 -39.14
C ILE A 585 4.12 -33.40 -40.00
N LEU A 586 2.78 -33.34 -39.93
CA LEU A 586 1.92 -34.18 -40.79
C LEU A 586 2.18 -33.93 -42.29
N ARG A 587 2.43 -32.69 -42.70
CA ARG A 587 2.76 -32.36 -44.11
C ARG A 587 4.06 -33.02 -44.57
N LYS A 588 5.01 -33.22 -43.65
CA LYS A 588 6.29 -33.90 -43.85
C LYS A 588 6.22 -35.43 -43.72
N CYS A 589 5.11 -35.97 -43.21
CA CYS A 589 4.91 -37.42 -43.11
C CYS A 589 4.37 -38.00 -44.43
N ASN A 590 4.99 -39.07 -44.94
CA ASN A 590 4.43 -39.87 -46.04
C ASN A 590 3.95 -41.26 -45.60
N ARG A 591 4.11 -41.60 -44.32
CA ARG A 591 3.68 -42.85 -43.68
C ARG A 591 3.04 -42.58 -42.31
N ILE A 592 2.27 -43.52 -41.80
CA ILE A 592 1.65 -43.50 -40.46
C ILE A 592 1.61 -44.92 -39.88
N LEU A 593 1.56 -45.06 -38.55
CA LEU A 593 1.36 -46.35 -37.88
C LEU A 593 -0.14 -46.69 -37.74
N ASP A 594 -0.53 -47.87 -38.20
CA ASP A 594 -1.90 -48.39 -38.09
C ASP A 594 -2.21 -48.99 -36.71
N LYS A 595 -3.44 -49.50 -36.53
CA LYS A 595 -3.89 -50.25 -35.34
C LYS A 595 -3.11 -51.52 -35.00
N LYS A 596 -2.22 -52.00 -35.85
CA LYS A 596 -1.35 -53.16 -35.62
C LYS A 596 0.11 -52.75 -35.39
N GLY A 597 0.40 -51.44 -35.42
CA GLY A 597 1.76 -50.91 -35.34
C GLY A 597 2.56 -51.12 -36.63
N GLU A 598 1.91 -51.33 -37.77
CA GLU A 598 2.56 -51.43 -39.07
C GLU A 598 2.51 -50.12 -39.86
N VAL A 599 3.52 -49.94 -40.71
CA VAL A 599 3.79 -48.67 -41.40
C VAL A 599 3.00 -48.62 -42.72
N VAL A 600 1.91 -47.85 -42.74
CA VAL A 600 1.04 -47.72 -43.92
C VAL A 600 1.27 -46.41 -44.69
N PRO A 601 1.07 -46.36 -46.02
CA PRO A 601 1.22 -45.14 -46.81
C PRO A 601 0.18 -44.08 -46.43
N PHE A 602 0.62 -42.85 -46.19
CA PHE A 602 -0.20 -41.75 -45.66
C PHE A 602 -0.34 -40.64 -46.71
N LYS A 603 -1.48 -40.61 -47.42
CA LYS A 603 -1.74 -39.73 -48.57
C LYS A 603 -2.20 -38.35 -48.12
N ASN A 604 -2.22 -37.39 -49.04
CA ASN A 604 -2.63 -36.02 -48.73
C ASN A 604 -4.06 -35.94 -48.17
N LYS A 605 -5.02 -36.69 -48.77
CA LYS A 605 -6.39 -36.77 -48.25
C LYS A 605 -6.41 -37.23 -46.79
N ASP A 606 -5.67 -38.28 -46.47
CA ASP A 606 -5.61 -38.88 -45.14
C ASP A 606 -5.02 -37.90 -44.10
N ARG A 607 -4.04 -37.09 -44.52
CA ARG A 607 -3.47 -35.98 -43.71
C ARG A 607 -4.52 -34.90 -43.44
N ASP A 608 -5.21 -34.44 -44.48
CA ASP A 608 -6.26 -33.41 -44.37
C ASP A 608 -7.45 -33.90 -43.53
N GLU A 609 -7.76 -35.19 -43.59
CA GLU A 609 -8.80 -35.85 -42.79
C GLU A 609 -8.41 -35.89 -41.31
N ILE A 610 -7.17 -36.26 -40.94
CA ILE A 610 -6.69 -36.17 -39.54
C ILE A 610 -6.59 -34.71 -39.06
N VAL A 611 -6.19 -33.77 -39.91
CA VAL A 611 -6.21 -32.34 -39.56
C VAL A 611 -7.61 -31.90 -39.16
N ARG A 612 -8.62 -32.21 -39.97
CA ARG A 612 -10.02 -31.80 -39.74
C ARG A 612 -10.74 -32.59 -38.63
N THR A 613 -10.44 -33.87 -38.45
CA THR A 613 -11.17 -34.75 -37.51
C THR A 613 -10.53 -34.84 -36.13
N VAL A 614 -9.23 -34.50 -36.00
CA VAL A 614 -8.49 -34.65 -34.74
C VAL A 614 -7.84 -33.31 -34.33
N ILE A 615 -7.04 -32.72 -35.21
CA ILE A 615 -6.22 -31.55 -34.85
C ILE A 615 -7.08 -30.29 -34.68
N GLU A 616 -8.06 -30.05 -35.56
CA GLU A 616 -9.00 -28.93 -35.45
C GLU A 616 -9.87 -29.03 -34.17
N PRO A 617 -10.53 -30.15 -33.84
CA PRO A 617 -11.22 -30.32 -32.56
C PRO A 617 -10.34 -30.09 -31.33
N MET A 618 -9.15 -30.69 -31.28
CA MET A 618 -8.18 -30.45 -30.19
C MET A 618 -7.84 -28.96 -30.06
N ALA A 619 -7.60 -28.25 -31.16
CA ALA A 619 -7.31 -26.82 -31.16
C ALA A 619 -8.53 -25.95 -30.78
N CYS A 620 -9.76 -26.40 -31.08
CA CYS A 620 -11.00 -25.76 -30.65
C CYS A 620 -11.26 -25.93 -29.14
N GLU A 621 -10.89 -27.06 -28.55
CA GLU A 621 -10.83 -27.26 -27.09
C GLU A 621 -9.70 -26.47 -26.42
N GLY A 622 -8.82 -25.85 -27.21
CA GLY A 622 -7.73 -24.99 -26.77
C GLY A 622 -6.37 -25.67 -26.65
N LEU A 623 -6.28 -26.96 -26.98
CA LEU A 623 -5.10 -27.79 -26.79
C LEU A 623 -3.98 -27.42 -27.78
N ARG A 624 -2.74 -27.40 -27.29
CA ARG A 624 -1.53 -27.32 -28.13
C ARG A 624 -1.24 -28.70 -28.71
N THR A 625 -1.50 -28.89 -30.00
CA THR A 625 -1.28 -30.16 -30.68
C THR A 625 0.18 -30.32 -31.10
N ILE A 626 0.84 -31.38 -30.64
CA ILE A 626 2.20 -31.76 -31.06
C ILE A 626 2.15 -33.12 -31.75
N CYS A 627 2.79 -33.24 -32.91
CA CYS A 627 2.99 -34.53 -33.58
C CYS A 627 4.39 -35.08 -33.27
N ILE A 628 4.45 -36.40 -33.09
CA ILE A 628 5.66 -37.22 -32.88
C ILE A 628 5.80 -38.13 -34.10
N ALA A 629 6.98 -38.12 -34.72
CA ALA A 629 7.28 -38.86 -35.93
C ALA A 629 8.73 -39.40 -35.93
N TYR A 630 9.06 -40.33 -36.82
CA TYR A 630 10.42 -40.81 -37.03
C TYR A 630 10.73 -41.10 -38.51
N ARG A 631 12.01 -41.20 -38.86
CA ARG A 631 12.50 -41.70 -40.15
C ARG A 631 13.71 -42.59 -39.92
N ASP A 632 13.72 -43.74 -40.58
CA ASP A 632 14.88 -44.63 -40.65
C ASP A 632 15.66 -44.34 -41.94
N PHE A 633 16.99 -44.27 -41.83
CA PHE A 633 17.92 -44.18 -42.95
C PHE A 633 18.79 -45.44 -42.92
N ASN A 634 18.65 -46.29 -43.94
CA ASN A 634 19.40 -47.55 -44.04
C ASN A 634 20.52 -47.47 -45.09
N ASP A 635 20.38 -46.56 -46.06
CA ASP A 635 21.20 -46.48 -47.26
C ASP A 635 22.32 -45.44 -47.10
N GLY A 636 23.34 -45.80 -46.32
CA GLY A 636 24.53 -44.96 -46.10
C GLY A 636 24.31 -43.77 -45.16
N GLU A 637 25.16 -42.76 -45.27
CA GLU A 637 25.08 -41.51 -44.49
C GLU A 637 24.37 -40.40 -45.30
N PRO A 638 23.21 -39.88 -44.82
CA PRO A 638 22.54 -38.74 -45.43
C PRO A 638 23.40 -37.46 -45.41
N PRO A 639 23.20 -36.51 -46.35
CA PRO A 639 23.90 -35.22 -46.35
C PRO A 639 23.40 -34.31 -45.22
N TRP A 640 23.87 -34.53 -43.98
CA TRP A 640 23.30 -34.02 -42.73
C TRP A 640 23.16 -32.48 -42.61
N ASP A 641 23.73 -31.70 -43.52
CA ASP A 641 23.60 -30.24 -43.52
C ASP A 641 22.44 -29.74 -44.39
N ASN A 642 21.90 -30.56 -45.31
CA ASN A 642 20.68 -30.22 -46.07
C ASN A 642 19.41 -30.57 -45.29
N GLU A 643 19.20 -29.92 -44.14
CA GLU A 643 18.08 -30.20 -43.21
C GLU A 643 16.69 -30.20 -43.89
N SER A 644 16.52 -29.38 -44.93
CA SER A 644 15.30 -29.30 -45.75
C SER A 644 14.87 -30.63 -46.37
N GLU A 645 15.84 -31.43 -46.81
CA GLU A 645 15.66 -32.72 -47.49
C GLU A 645 15.51 -33.87 -46.47
N ILE A 646 16.25 -33.79 -45.38
CA ILE A 646 16.25 -34.79 -44.29
C ILE A 646 14.89 -34.78 -43.57
N LEU A 647 14.33 -33.60 -43.29
CA LEU A 647 13.02 -33.42 -42.66
C LEU A 647 11.84 -33.59 -43.64
N THR A 648 11.88 -34.66 -44.44
CA THR A 648 10.81 -35.16 -45.31
C THR A 648 10.59 -36.66 -45.05
N GLU A 649 9.61 -37.28 -45.70
CA GLU A 649 9.30 -38.73 -45.63
C GLU A 649 9.20 -39.31 -44.21
N LEU A 650 8.64 -38.54 -43.28
CA LEU A 650 8.48 -39.00 -41.91
C LEU A 650 7.36 -40.05 -41.78
N THR A 651 7.46 -40.90 -40.76
CA THR A 651 6.40 -41.79 -40.31
C THR A 651 5.75 -41.21 -39.07
N CYS A 652 4.47 -40.85 -39.15
CA CYS A 652 3.69 -40.34 -38.03
C CYS A 652 3.44 -41.46 -37.01
N VAL A 653 3.77 -41.22 -35.73
CA VAL A 653 3.58 -42.16 -34.62
C VAL A 653 2.35 -41.79 -33.80
N ALA A 654 2.26 -40.52 -33.41
CA ALA A 654 1.20 -40.02 -32.55
C ALA A 654 1.00 -38.51 -32.72
N VAL A 655 -0.23 -38.04 -32.47
CA VAL A 655 -0.54 -36.61 -32.25
C VAL A 655 -1.09 -36.44 -30.84
N VAL A 656 -0.51 -35.56 -30.03
CA VAL A 656 -0.93 -35.32 -28.64
C VAL A 656 -1.43 -33.91 -28.42
N GLY A 657 -2.56 -33.78 -27.74
CA GLY A 657 -3.14 -32.52 -27.28
C GLY A 657 -2.64 -32.19 -25.88
N ILE A 658 -1.85 -31.11 -25.77
CA ILE A 658 -1.29 -30.60 -24.51
C ILE A 658 -2.16 -29.45 -23.99
N GLU A 659 -2.60 -29.51 -22.74
CA GLU A 659 -3.26 -28.40 -22.03
C GLU A 659 -2.33 -27.81 -20.96
N ASP A 660 -2.56 -26.55 -20.62
CA ASP A 660 -2.12 -25.93 -19.36
C ASP A 660 -3.36 -25.84 -18.45
N PRO A 661 -3.55 -26.77 -17.49
CA PRO A 661 -4.84 -27.00 -16.86
C PRO A 661 -5.23 -25.87 -15.90
N VAL A 662 -6.53 -25.58 -15.84
CA VAL A 662 -7.14 -24.64 -14.88
C VAL A 662 -6.94 -25.17 -13.45
N ARG A 663 -6.61 -24.27 -12.51
CA ARG A 663 -6.50 -24.62 -11.09
C ARG A 663 -7.89 -24.98 -10.52
N PRO A 664 -8.07 -26.12 -9.80
CA PRO A 664 -9.39 -26.59 -9.34
C PRO A 664 -10.25 -25.57 -8.57
N GLU A 665 -9.60 -24.66 -7.86
CA GLU A 665 -10.19 -23.62 -7.02
C GLU A 665 -10.59 -22.32 -7.77
N VAL A 666 -10.11 -22.12 -8.99
CA VAL A 666 -10.37 -20.91 -9.80
C VAL A 666 -11.86 -20.73 -10.15
N PRO A 667 -12.64 -21.76 -10.56
CA PRO A 667 -14.06 -21.59 -10.87
C PRO A 667 -14.92 -21.10 -9.69
N ASP A 668 -14.70 -21.64 -8.48
CA ASP A 668 -15.37 -21.19 -7.26
C ASP A 668 -14.95 -19.76 -6.86
N ALA A 669 -13.65 -19.45 -6.96
CA ALA A 669 -13.15 -18.11 -6.71
C ALA A 669 -13.75 -17.06 -7.67
N ILE A 670 -13.93 -17.41 -8.94
CA ILE A 670 -14.58 -16.54 -9.95
C ILE A 670 -16.08 -16.42 -9.71
N ALA A 671 -16.77 -17.48 -9.29
CA ALA A 671 -18.16 -17.41 -8.86
C ALA A 671 -18.34 -16.47 -7.65
N LYS A 672 -17.44 -16.53 -6.67
CA LYS A 672 -17.40 -15.61 -5.51
C LYS A 672 -17.12 -14.16 -5.92
N CYS A 673 -16.22 -13.93 -6.88
CA CYS A 673 -16.03 -12.59 -7.48
C CYS A 673 -17.31 -12.08 -8.18
N LYS A 674 -17.97 -12.90 -9.01
CA LYS A 674 -19.25 -12.54 -9.66
C LYS A 674 -20.32 -12.19 -8.61
N GLN A 675 -20.46 -12.98 -7.53
CA GLN A 675 -21.39 -12.70 -6.43
C GLN A 675 -21.06 -11.38 -5.69
N ALA A 676 -19.78 -11.08 -5.50
CA ALA A 676 -19.31 -9.84 -4.88
C ALA A 676 -19.45 -8.58 -5.77
N GLY A 677 -20.00 -8.72 -6.97
CA GLY A 677 -20.16 -7.64 -7.95
C GLY A 677 -18.90 -7.31 -8.75
N ILE A 678 -17.92 -8.22 -8.80
CA ILE A 678 -16.63 -8.02 -9.44
C ILE A 678 -16.60 -8.74 -10.80
N THR A 679 -16.34 -7.99 -11.87
CA THR A 679 -16.26 -8.54 -13.23
C THR A 679 -14.83 -8.98 -13.54
N VAL A 680 -14.59 -10.28 -13.51
CA VAL A 680 -13.34 -10.89 -13.98
C VAL A 680 -13.28 -10.85 -15.51
N ARG A 681 -12.11 -10.50 -16.06
CA ARG A 681 -11.79 -10.48 -17.49
C ARG A 681 -10.45 -11.18 -17.71
N MET A 682 -10.37 -12.02 -18.73
CA MET A 682 -9.10 -12.63 -19.16
C MET A 682 -8.43 -11.74 -20.21
N VAL A 683 -7.14 -11.45 -20.04
CA VAL A 683 -6.34 -10.66 -20.97
C VAL A 683 -5.01 -11.39 -21.20
N THR A 684 -4.82 -11.99 -22.38
CA THR A 684 -3.72 -12.93 -22.62
C THR A 684 -3.18 -12.90 -24.06
N GLY A 685 -1.92 -13.28 -24.22
CA GLY A 685 -1.26 -13.44 -25.52
C GLY A 685 -1.69 -14.68 -26.32
N ASP A 686 -2.43 -15.61 -25.70
CA ASP A 686 -2.90 -16.85 -26.36
C ASP A 686 -3.95 -16.59 -27.46
N ASN A 687 -4.16 -17.60 -28.31
CA ASN A 687 -5.18 -17.62 -29.37
C ASN A 687 -6.60 -17.49 -28.78
N ILE A 688 -7.50 -16.76 -29.45
CA ILE A 688 -8.89 -16.56 -29.04
C ILE A 688 -9.68 -17.86 -28.80
N ASN A 689 -9.35 -18.96 -29.48
CA ASN A 689 -10.01 -20.24 -29.23
C ASN A 689 -9.60 -20.83 -27.87
N THR A 690 -8.29 -20.96 -27.61
CA THR A 690 -7.75 -21.37 -26.30
C THR A 690 -8.24 -20.46 -25.17
N ALA A 691 -8.15 -19.14 -25.35
CA ALA A 691 -8.59 -18.18 -24.34
C ALA A 691 -10.10 -18.30 -24.03
N ARG A 692 -10.94 -18.55 -25.04
CA ARG A 692 -12.39 -18.77 -24.88
C ARG A 692 -12.70 -20.11 -24.21
N ALA A 693 -11.99 -21.18 -24.55
CA ALA A 693 -12.15 -22.49 -23.92
C ALA A 693 -11.80 -22.43 -22.42
N ILE A 694 -10.64 -21.85 -22.08
CA ILE A 694 -10.22 -21.65 -20.68
C ILE A 694 -11.18 -20.69 -19.96
N ALA A 695 -11.61 -19.58 -20.58
CA ALA A 695 -12.56 -18.65 -19.96
C ALA A 695 -13.93 -19.29 -19.69
N THR A 696 -14.33 -20.31 -20.46
CA THR A 696 -15.54 -21.10 -20.22
C THR A 696 -15.32 -22.12 -19.11
N LYS A 697 -14.19 -22.86 -19.11
CA LYS A 697 -13.81 -23.77 -18.00
C LYS A 697 -13.69 -23.04 -16.65
N CYS A 698 -13.18 -21.81 -16.65
CA CYS A 698 -13.08 -20.93 -15.47
C CYS A 698 -14.41 -20.26 -15.06
N GLY A 699 -15.50 -20.41 -15.82
CA GLY A 699 -16.77 -19.73 -15.54
C GLY A 699 -16.74 -18.20 -15.68
N ILE A 700 -15.72 -17.62 -16.34
CA ILE A 700 -15.67 -16.19 -16.70
C ILE A 700 -16.76 -15.92 -17.73
N VAL A 701 -16.74 -16.70 -18.81
CA VAL A 701 -17.75 -16.75 -19.86
C VAL A 701 -18.76 -17.84 -19.52
N THR A 702 -20.05 -17.52 -19.62
CA THR A 702 -21.16 -18.46 -19.40
C THR A 702 -22.00 -18.53 -20.68
N PRO A 703 -22.27 -19.72 -21.25
CA PRO A 703 -23.08 -19.83 -22.47
C PRO A 703 -24.48 -19.24 -22.26
N GLY A 704 -24.84 -18.24 -23.07
CA GLY A 704 -26.10 -17.49 -22.97
C GLY A 704 -25.95 -16.06 -22.42
N ASP A 705 -24.83 -15.71 -21.79
CA ASP A 705 -24.54 -14.32 -21.38
C ASP A 705 -24.25 -13.42 -22.61
N ASP A 706 -24.49 -12.12 -22.46
CA ASP A 706 -24.08 -11.08 -23.41
C ASP A 706 -22.61 -10.67 -23.15
N PHE A 707 -21.67 -11.31 -23.86
CA PHE A 707 -20.23 -11.10 -23.72
C PHE A 707 -19.52 -10.89 -25.06
N LEU A 708 -18.37 -10.20 -25.02
CA LEU A 708 -17.43 -10.08 -26.14
C LEU A 708 -16.12 -10.81 -25.84
N CYS A 709 -15.62 -11.52 -26.85
CA CYS A 709 -14.27 -12.06 -26.94
C CYS A 709 -13.62 -11.46 -28.19
N LEU A 710 -12.48 -10.76 -28.05
CA LEU A 710 -11.80 -10.07 -29.16
C LEU A 710 -10.32 -10.48 -29.24
N GLU A 711 -9.71 -10.38 -30.41
CA GLU A 711 -8.24 -10.38 -30.54
C GLU A 711 -7.69 -8.95 -30.45
N GLY A 712 -6.46 -8.77 -29.94
CA GLY A 712 -5.80 -7.47 -29.76
C GLY A 712 -5.80 -6.58 -31.01
N LYS A 713 -5.60 -7.17 -32.20
CA LYS A 713 -5.68 -6.45 -33.49
C LYS A 713 -7.08 -5.87 -33.75
N GLU A 714 -8.13 -6.60 -33.41
CA GLU A 714 -9.51 -6.13 -33.57
C GLU A 714 -9.89 -5.12 -32.49
N PHE A 715 -9.50 -5.35 -31.24
CA PHE A 715 -9.66 -4.37 -30.16
C PHE A 715 -9.05 -3.01 -30.53
N ASN A 716 -7.81 -2.98 -31.02
CA ASN A 716 -7.18 -1.75 -31.54
C ASN A 716 -7.97 -1.10 -32.68
N ARG A 717 -8.44 -1.89 -33.66
CA ARG A 717 -9.25 -1.39 -34.78
C ARG A 717 -10.56 -0.74 -34.29
N LEU A 718 -11.17 -1.28 -33.25
CA LEU A 718 -12.46 -0.83 -32.74
C LEU A 718 -12.37 0.37 -31.79
N ILE A 719 -11.26 0.56 -31.07
CA ILE A 719 -11.08 1.70 -30.14
C ILE A 719 -10.37 2.91 -30.76
N ARG A 720 -9.67 2.76 -31.89
CA ARG A 720 -8.85 3.84 -32.47
C ARG A 720 -9.62 4.71 -33.47
N ASN A 721 -9.08 5.90 -33.73
CA ASN A 721 -9.49 6.82 -34.78
C ASN A 721 -8.62 6.68 -36.04
N GLU A 722 -8.93 7.47 -37.08
CA GLU A 722 -8.19 7.45 -38.36
C GLU A 722 -6.73 7.92 -38.21
N LYS A 723 -6.40 8.64 -37.13
CA LYS A 723 -5.03 9.05 -36.77
C LYS A 723 -4.30 7.99 -35.92
N GLY A 724 -4.96 6.89 -35.56
CA GLY A 724 -4.42 5.83 -34.70
C GLY A 724 -4.48 6.11 -33.20
N GLU A 725 -5.08 7.22 -32.77
CA GLU A 725 -5.27 7.58 -31.35
C GLU A 725 -6.44 6.79 -30.75
N VAL A 726 -6.44 6.57 -29.43
CA VAL A 726 -7.50 5.81 -28.74
C VAL A 726 -8.65 6.75 -28.32
N GLU A 727 -9.86 6.48 -28.81
CA GLU A 727 -11.07 7.23 -28.44
C GLU A 727 -11.81 6.54 -27.28
N GLN A 728 -11.91 7.23 -26.15
CA GLN A 728 -12.57 6.69 -24.95
C GLN A 728 -14.03 6.28 -25.23
N GLU A 729 -14.80 7.06 -26.00
CA GLU A 729 -16.21 6.77 -26.32
C GLU A 729 -16.40 5.47 -27.12
N LYS A 730 -15.41 5.06 -27.92
CA LYS A 730 -15.41 3.76 -28.60
C LYS A 730 -15.08 2.62 -27.63
N LEU A 731 -14.07 2.81 -26.79
CA LEU A 731 -13.66 1.86 -25.75
C LEU A 731 -14.81 1.61 -24.75
N ASP A 732 -15.53 2.66 -24.37
CA ASP A 732 -16.70 2.67 -23.50
C ASP A 732 -17.87 1.81 -24.00
N LYS A 733 -18.04 1.68 -25.32
CA LYS A 733 -19.06 0.81 -25.92
C LYS A 733 -18.67 -0.68 -25.89
N ILE A 734 -17.42 -1.01 -25.56
CA ILE A 734 -16.83 -2.35 -25.72
C ILE A 734 -16.47 -2.98 -24.36
N TRP A 735 -15.75 -2.26 -23.49
CA TRP A 735 -15.23 -2.82 -22.23
C TRP A 735 -16.30 -3.39 -21.27
N PRO A 736 -17.56 -2.89 -21.20
CA PRO A 736 -18.58 -3.46 -20.32
C PRO A 736 -18.93 -4.90 -20.69
N LYS A 737 -18.94 -5.23 -21.99
CA LYS A 737 -19.20 -6.58 -22.53
C LYS A 737 -17.95 -7.43 -22.68
N LEU A 738 -16.77 -6.83 -22.87
CA LEU A 738 -15.51 -7.56 -23.03
C LEU A 738 -15.22 -8.46 -21.81
N ARG A 739 -15.03 -9.76 -22.07
CA ARG A 739 -14.65 -10.79 -21.08
C ARG A 739 -13.32 -11.46 -21.40
N VAL A 740 -12.97 -11.55 -22.68
CA VAL A 740 -11.69 -12.12 -23.15
C VAL A 740 -11.05 -11.19 -24.16
N LEU A 741 -9.82 -10.75 -23.89
CA LEU A 741 -8.94 -10.11 -24.86
C LEU A 741 -7.76 -11.05 -25.13
N ALA A 742 -7.77 -11.66 -26.31
CA ALA A 742 -6.80 -12.66 -26.77
C ALA A 742 -5.74 -12.03 -27.70
N ARG A 743 -4.59 -12.68 -27.88
CA ARG A 743 -3.41 -12.13 -28.57
C ARG A 743 -3.06 -10.70 -28.13
N SER A 744 -3.25 -10.37 -26.86
CA SER A 744 -2.99 -9.03 -26.32
C SER A 744 -1.50 -8.75 -26.25
N SER A 745 -1.05 -7.62 -26.79
CA SER A 745 0.26 -7.05 -26.52
C SER A 745 0.29 -6.35 -25.14
N PRO A 746 1.47 -6.05 -24.56
CA PRO A 746 1.60 -5.29 -23.31
C PRO A 746 0.87 -3.95 -23.34
N THR A 747 0.93 -3.25 -24.47
CA THR A 747 0.26 -1.97 -24.69
C THR A 747 -1.25 -2.12 -24.78
N ASP A 748 -1.78 -3.25 -25.25
CA ASP A 748 -3.22 -3.54 -25.22
C ASP A 748 -3.72 -3.75 -23.79
N LYS A 749 -2.93 -4.45 -22.95
CA LYS A 749 -3.24 -4.62 -21.52
C LYS A 749 -3.33 -3.27 -20.83
N HIS A 750 -2.30 -2.43 -20.99
CA HIS A 750 -2.27 -1.07 -20.43
C HIS A 750 -3.43 -0.21 -20.94
N THR A 751 -3.72 -0.25 -22.26
CA THR A 751 -4.80 0.55 -22.87
C THR A 751 -6.17 0.14 -22.35
N LEU A 752 -6.44 -1.16 -22.19
CA LEU A 752 -7.68 -1.64 -21.60
C LEU A 752 -7.82 -1.23 -20.13
N VAL A 753 -6.75 -1.39 -19.32
CA VAL A 753 -6.77 -1.01 -17.89
C VAL A 753 -6.99 0.48 -17.72
N LYS A 754 -6.24 1.32 -18.44
CA LYS A 754 -6.44 2.78 -18.46
C LYS A 754 -7.85 3.14 -18.90
N GLY A 755 -8.34 2.56 -19.99
CA GLY A 755 -9.67 2.85 -20.54
C GLY A 755 -10.82 2.48 -19.58
N ILE A 756 -10.70 1.43 -18.78
CA ILE A 756 -11.70 1.09 -17.75
C ILE A 756 -11.61 2.07 -16.57
N ILE A 757 -10.40 2.50 -16.18
CA ILE A 757 -10.17 3.46 -15.09
C ILE A 757 -10.69 4.87 -15.43
N ASP A 758 -10.53 5.30 -16.69
CA ASP A 758 -10.93 6.62 -17.18
C ASP A 758 -12.40 6.66 -17.69
N SER A 759 -13.10 5.52 -17.73
CA SER A 759 -14.48 5.38 -18.21
C SER A 759 -15.54 6.07 -17.34
N THR A 760 -16.57 6.63 -17.98
CA THR A 760 -17.73 7.29 -17.35
C THR A 760 -19.06 6.57 -17.58
N VAL A 761 -19.07 5.37 -18.18
CA VAL A 761 -20.30 4.61 -18.54
C VAL A 761 -21.16 4.22 -17.32
N GLY A 762 -20.54 4.09 -16.15
CA GLY A 762 -21.25 3.85 -14.88
C GLY A 762 -21.25 5.09 -13.99
N GLU A 763 -22.22 5.19 -13.08
CA GLU A 763 -22.35 6.24 -12.06
C GLU A 763 -21.10 6.45 -11.17
N GLN A 764 -20.14 5.54 -11.23
CA GLN A 764 -18.94 5.52 -10.40
C GLN A 764 -17.73 5.09 -11.24
N ARG A 765 -16.60 5.80 -11.07
CA ARG A 765 -15.28 5.38 -11.55
C ARG A 765 -15.01 3.95 -11.10
N GLN A 766 -14.59 3.12 -12.04
CA GLN A 766 -14.22 1.74 -11.74
C GLN A 766 -12.98 1.66 -10.85
N VAL A 767 -12.81 0.54 -10.15
CA VAL A 767 -11.58 0.19 -9.44
C VAL A 767 -11.07 -1.10 -10.06
N VAL A 768 -9.92 -1.00 -10.75
CA VAL A 768 -9.39 -2.07 -11.59
C VAL A 768 -8.19 -2.72 -10.91
N ALA A 769 -8.34 -3.99 -10.55
CA ALA A 769 -7.21 -4.84 -10.19
C ALA A 769 -6.65 -5.55 -11.44
N VAL A 770 -5.34 -5.76 -11.49
CA VAL A 770 -4.64 -6.46 -12.57
C VAL A 770 -3.83 -7.61 -11.98
N THR A 771 -3.79 -8.77 -12.64
CA THR A 771 -2.82 -9.84 -12.31
C THR A 771 -1.80 -10.00 -13.43
N GLY A 772 -0.56 -10.36 -13.08
CA GLY A 772 0.50 -10.64 -14.03
C GLY A 772 1.59 -11.54 -13.47
N ASP A 773 2.35 -12.15 -14.37
CA ASP A 773 3.54 -12.95 -14.06
C ASP A 773 4.76 -12.58 -14.93
N GLY A 774 4.56 -12.03 -16.14
CA GLY A 774 5.64 -11.62 -17.05
C GLY A 774 6.05 -10.15 -16.94
N THR A 775 7.25 -9.80 -17.46
CA THR A 775 7.68 -8.38 -17.56
C THR A 775 6.70 -7.56 -18.40
N ASN A 776 6.07 -8.21 -19.38
CA ASN A 776 4.98 -7.73 -20.23
C ASN A 776 3.77 -7.18 -19.46
N ASP A 777 3.59 -7.57 -18.20
CA ASP A 777 2.47 -7.10 -17.37
C ASP A 777 2.81 -5.83 -16.58
N GLY A 778 4.10 -5.49 -16.42
CA GLY A 778 4.56 -4.36 -15.60
C GLY A 778 3.83 -3.02 -15.88
N PRO A 779 3.73 -2.57 -17.14
CA PRO A 779 3.02 -1.33 -17.48
C PRO A 779 1.50 -1.38 -17.21
N ALA A 780 0.89 -2.56 -17.13
CA ALA A 780 -0.52 -2.72 -16.79
C ALA A 780 -0.73 -2.84 -15.28
N LEU A 781 0.13 -3.59 -14.58
CA LEU A 781 0.19 -3.68 -13.12
C LEU A 781 0.37 -2.30 -12.49
N LYS A 782 1.36 -1.53 -12.95
CA LYS A 782 1.66 -0.19 -12.41
C LYS A 782 0.62 0.88 -12.76
N LYS A 783 -0.29 0.59 -13.69
CA LYS A 783 -1.41 1.48 -14.08
C LYS A 783 -2.75 1.08 -13.44
N ALA A 784 -2.82 -0.08 -12.79
CA ALA A 784 -3.99 -0.54 -12.06
C ALA A 784 -4.29 0.35 -10.83
N ASP A 785 -5.47 0.19 -10.24
CA ASP A 785 -5.72 0.64 -8.87
C ASP A 785 -5.13 -0.34 -7.83
N VAL A 786 -4.92 -1.61 -8.22
CA VAL A 786 -4.16 -2.64 -7.46
C VAL A 786 -3.51 -3.63 -8.44
N GLY A 787 -2.19 -3.70 -8.46
CA GLY A 787 -1.43 -4.74 -9.17
C GLY A 787 -1.16 -5.97 -8.30
N PHE A 788 -1.41 -7.17 -8.84
CA PHE A 788 -1.07 -8.47 -8.23
C PHE A 788 0.01 -9.20 -9.04
N ALA A 789 1.10 -9.59 -8.37
CA ALA A 789 2.11 -10.47 -8.96
C ALA A 789 2.04 -11.89 -8.39
N MET A 790 2.38 -12.88 -9.22
CA MET A 790 2.66 -14.24 -8.78
C MET A 790 4.00 -14.28 -8.02
N GLY A 791 4.04 -14.89 -6.85
CA GLY A 791 5.25 -14.98 -6.02
C GLY A 791 6.23 -16.05 -6.48
N ILE A 792 5.71 -17.19 -6.97
CA ILE A 792 6.51 -18.36 -7.38
C ILE A 792 6.83 -18.30 -8.88
N ALA A 793 5.81 -18.16 -9.73
CA ALA A 793 5.96 -18.11 -11.18
C ALA A 793 6.35 -16.72 -11.73
N GLY A 794 6.09 -15.65 -10.97
CA GLY A 794 6.25 -14.28 -11.46
C GLY A 794 7.70 -13.81 -11.55
N THR A 795 7.98 -13.03 -12.58
CA THR A 795 9.21 -12.26 -12.76
C THR A 795 9.36 -11.19 -11.67
N ASP A 796 10.59 -10.78 -11.38
CA ASP A 796 10.84 -9.78 -10.35
C ASP A 796 10.39 -8.38 -10.81
N VAL A 797 10.41 -8.12 -12.12
CA VAL A 797 9.75 -6.96 -12.75
C VAL A 797 8.25 -6.90 -12.43
N ALA A 798 7.53 -8.02 -12.55
CA ALA A 798 6.10 -8.07 -12.22
C ALA A 798 5.88 -7.84 -10.72
N LYS A 799 6.68 -8.48 -9.86
CA LYS A 799 6.63 -8.29 -8.40
C LYS A 799 6.89 -6.83 -8.01
N GLU A 800 7.85 -6.17 -8.63
CA GLU A 800 8.20 -4.77 -8.36
C GLU A 800 7.16 -3.77 -8.89
N ALA A 801 6.53 -4.08 -10.04
CA ALA A 801 5.40 -3.30 -10.56
C ALA A 801 4.10 -3.47 -9.73
N SER A 802 3.98 -4.54 -8.94
CA SER A 802 2.77 -4.90 -8.18
C SER A 802 2.69 -4.30 -6.77
N ASP A 803 1.47 -4.19 -6.25
CA ASP A 803 1.19 -3.74 -4.89
C ASP A 803 1.03 -4.89 -3.89
N ILE A 804 0.63 -6.07 -4.39
CA ILE A 804 0.42 -7.30 -3.60
C ILE A 804 1.05 -8.49 -4.34
N ILE A 805 1.91 -9.24 -3.66
CA ILE A 805 2.46 -10.51 -4.16
C ILE A 805 1.65 -11.68 -3.57
N LEU A 806 1.27 -12.64 -4.41
CA LEU A 806 0.60 -13.88 -3.99
C LEU A 806 1.66 -14.96 -3.74
N THR A 807 1.95 -15.31 -2.49
CA THR A 807 3.03 -16.25 -2.15
C THR A 807 2.71 -17.72 -2.46
N ASP A 808 1.48 -18.00 -2.90
CA ASP A 808 0.98 -19.32 -3.33
C ASP A 808 0.50 -19.38 -4.79
N ASP A 809 0.68 -18.30 -5.56
CA ASP A 809 0.17 -18.10 -6.92
C ASP A 809 -1.34 -18.42 -7.08
N ASN A 810 -2.13 -18.27 -6.01
CA ASN A 810 -3.50 -18.78 -5.96
C ASN A 810 -4.55 -17.68 -6.17
N PHE A 811 -5.46 -17.85 -7.14
CA PHE A 811 -6.53 -16.89 -7.39
C PHE A 811 -7.51 -16.75 -6.20
N THR A 812 -7.65 -17.76 -5.33
CA THR A 812 -8.42 -17.62 -4.08
C THR A 812 -7.81 -16.61 -3.13
N SER A 813 -6.49 -16.40 -3.16
CA SER A 813 -5.80 -15.40 -2.35
C SER A 813 -6.25 -13.98 -2.72
N ILE A 814 -6.55 -13.71 -4.00
CA ILE A 814 -7.17 -12.43 -4.45
C ILE A 814 -8.57 -12.24 -3.83
N VAL A 815 -9.37 -13.31 -3.74
CA VAL A 815 -10.70 -13.25 -3.08
C VAL A 815 -10.57 -12.96 -1.59
N LYS A 816 -9.54 -13.50 -0.92
CA LYS A 816 -9.22 -13.13 0.47
C LYS A 816 -8.79 -11.67 0.58
N ALA A 817 -8.02 -11.13 -0.36
CA ALA A 817 -7.63 -9.72 -0.37
C ALA A 817 -8.84 -8.77 -0.49
N VAL A 818 -9.81 -9.09 -1.36
CA VAL A 818 -11.11 -8.36 -1.42
C VAL A 818 -11.83 -8.41 -0.08
N MET A 819 -11.87 -9.59 0.57
CA MET A 819 -12.55 -9.76 1.86
C MET A 819 -11.88 -8.95 2.98
N TRP A 820 -10.54 -8.93 3.02
CA TRP A 820 -9.76 -8.11 3.97
C TRP A 820 -9.92 -6.61 3.71
N GLY A 821 -9.84 -6.14 2.46
CA GLY A 821 -10.04 -4.72 2.14
C GLY A 821 -11.44 -4.21 2.49
N ARG A 822 -12.47 -5.02 2.24
CA ARG A 822 -13.85 -4.72 2.68
C ARG A 822 -13.98 -4.68 4.20
N ASN A 823 -13.20 -5.49 4.92
CA ASN A 823 -13.18 -5.52 6.39
C ASN A 823 -12.45 -4.32 7.01
N VAL A 824 -11.38 -3.82 6.39
CA VAL A 824 -10.67 -2.59 6.82
C VAL A 824 -11.64 -1.40 6.84
N TYR A 825 -12.34 -1.15 5.72
CA TYR A 825 -13.31 -0.06 5.63
C TYR A 825 -14.45 -0.20 6.64
N ASP A 826 -15.02 -1.40 6.79
CA ASP A 826 -16.10 -1.63 7.77
C ASP A 826 -15.62 -1.48 9.21
N SER A 827 -14.39 -1.90 9.54
CA SER A 827 -13.88 -1.83 10.92
C SER A 827 -13.51 -0.41 11.33
N ILE A 828 -12.99 0.39 10.39
CA ILE A 828 -12.85 1.85 10.56
C ILE A 828 -14.23 2.52 10.69
N SER A 829 -15.25 2.04 9.97
CA SER A 829 -16.64 2.54 10.09
C SER A 829 -17.29 2.20 11.44
N LYS A 830 -17.01 1.02 12.03
CA LYS A 830 -17.43 0.64 13.39
C LYS A 830 -16.83 1.59 14.43
N PHE A 831 -15.50 1.78 14.37
CA PHE A 831 -14.78 2.70 15.25
C PHE A 831 -15.32 4.13 15.16
N LEU A 832 -15.52 4.66 13.94
CA LEU A 832 -16.11 5.98 13.73
C LEU A 832 -17.53 6.11 14.31
N GLN A 833 -18.35 5.06 14.25
CA GLN A 833 -19.71 5.12 14.82
C GLN A 833 -19.63 5.27 16.34
N PHE A 834 -18.74 4.51 16.98
CA PHE A 834 -18.50 4.62 18.41
C PHE A 834 -17.94 6.01 18.78
N GLN A 835 -16.77 6.37 18.22
CA GLN A 835 -16.07 7.62 18.46
C GLN A 835 -17.00 8.84 18.34
N LEU A 836 -17.71 8.98 17.22
CA LEU A 836 -18.58 10.13 16.97
C LEU A 836 -19.79 10.18 17.92
N THR A 837 -20.25 9.04 18.43
CA THR A 837 -21.28 9.02 19.48
C THR A 837 -20.73 9.60 20.79
N VAL A 838 -19.53 9.18 21.21
CA VAL A 838 -18.90 9.69 22.44
C VAL A 838 -18.57 11.18 22.32
N ASN A 839 -17.94 11.64 21.22
CA ASN A 839 -17.67 13.06 20.96
C ASN A 839 -18.96 13.91 21.04
N VAL A 840 -20.04 13.50 20.36
CA VAL A 840 -21.31 14.26 20.33
C VAL A 840 -21.92 14.38 21.72
N VAL A 841 -21.99 13.29 22.48
CA VAL A 841 -22.58 13.33 23.83
C VAL A 841 -21.68 14.10 24.79
N ALA A 842 -20.38 13.86 24.81
CA ALA A 842 -19.47 14.51 25.75
C ALA A 842 -19.39 16.03 25.54
N VAL A 843 -19.34 16.50 24.28
CA VAL A 843 -19.36 17.94 23.96
C VAL A 843 -20.69 18.59 24.36
N ILE A 844 -21.84 17.93 24.12
CA ILE A 844 -23.15 18.47 24.50
C ILE A 844 -23.32 18.47 26.03
N VAL A 845 -22.90 17.41 26.74
CA VAL A 845 -22.94 17.34 28.21
C VAL A 845 -22.08 18.42 28.84
N ALA A 846 -20.84 18.61 28.37
CA ALA A 846 -19.94 19.64 28.88
C ALA A 846 -20.45 21.06 28.58
N PHE A 847 -20.95 21.32 27.37
CA PHE A 847 -21.55 22.60 26.98
C PHE A 847 -22.79 22.93 27.81
N THR A 848 -23.77 22.02 27.87
CA THR A 848 -25.03 22.23 28.60
C THR A 848 -24.81 22.28 30.11
N GLY A 849 -23.86 21.52 30.65
CA GLY A 849 -23.40 21.63 32.03
C GLY A 849 -22.83 23.02 32.32
N ALA A 850 -21.80 23.44 31.57
CA ALA A 850 -21.20 24.77 31.73
C ALA A 850 -22.24 25.91 31.65
N CYS A 851 -23.22 25.82 30.74
CA CYS A 851 -24.25 26.84 30.57
C CYS A 851 -25.30 26.89 31.72
N ILE A 852 -25.46 25.85 32.53
CA ILE A 852 -26.55 25.73 33.52
C ILE A 852 -26.03 25.59 34.96
N THR A 853 -24.90 24.91 35.17
CA THR A 853 -24.28 24.67 36.49
C THR A 853 -22.95 25.40 36.68
N GLN A 854 -22.54 26.29 35.75
CA GLN A 854 -21.28 27.06 35.75
C GLN A 854 -19.98 26.22 35.81
N ASP A 855 -20.10 24.90 35.77
CA ASP A 855 -19.04 23.89 35.84
C ASP A 855 -19.49 22.66 35.03
N SER A 856 -18.53 21.87 34.57
CA SER A 856 -18.81 20.62 33.85
C SER A 856 -19.11 19.50 34.86
N PRO A 857 -20.11 18.64 34.61
CA PRO A 857 -20.37 17.45 35.44
C PRO A 857 -19.28 16.37 35.30
N LEU A 858 -18.39 16.50 34.31
CA LEU A 858 -17.21 15.66 34.11
C LEU A 858 -15.94 16.52 34.23
N LYS A 859 -15.00 16.13 35.09
CA LYS A 859 -13.75 16.86 35.35
C LYS A 859 -12.65 16.55 34.33
N ALA A 860 -11.63 17.39 34.23
CA ALA A 860 -10.58 17.29 33.20
C ALA A 860 -9.90 15.90 33.18
N VAL A 861 -9.52 15.37 34.35
CA VAL A 861 -8.91 14.03 34.49
C VAL A 861 -9.87 12.92 34.03
N GLN A 862 -11.16 13.03 34.36
CA GLN A 862 -12.20 12.07 33.94
C GLN A 862 -12.41 12.11 32.42
N MET A 863 -12.34 13.29 31.82
CA MET A 863 -12.44 13.51 30.37
C MET A 863 -11.22 12.96 29.62
N LEU A 864 -10.01 13.03 30.20
CA LEU A 864 -8.81 12.39 29.65
C LEU A 864 -8.88 10.85 29.74
N TRP A 865 -9.45 10.29 30.81
CA TRP A 865 -9.74 8.85 30.90
C TRP A 865 -10.76 8.40 29.85
N VAL A 866 -11.82 9.18 29.63
CA VAL A 866 -12.80 8.95 28.55
C VAL A 866 -12.13 8.97 27.17
N ASN A 867 -11.26 9.96 26.89
CA ASN A 867 -10.47 10.05 25.65
C ASN A 867 -9.62 8.77 25.46
N LEU A 868 -8.88 8.33 26.48
CA LEU A 868 -8.04 7.12 26.40
C LEU A 868 -8.86 5.85 26.03
N ILE A 869 -10.07 5.72 26.58
CA ILE A 869 -11.00 4.64 26.24
C ILE A 869 -11.45 4.73 24.78
N MET A 870 -11.96 5.89 24.35
CA MET A 870 -12.59 6.03 23.04
C MET A 870 -11.56 6.06 21.90
N ASP A 871 -10.49 6.85 22.00
CA ASP A 871 -9.52 7.01 20.92
C ASP A 871 -8.54 5.83 20.85
N THR A 872 -7.90 5.43 21.95
CA THR A 872 -6.85 4.40 21.91
C THR A 872 -7.40 2.99 22.08
N PHE A 873 -8.16 2.72 23.14
CA PHE A 873 -8.58 1.35 23.44
C PHE A 873 -9.65 0.85 22.47
N ALA A 874 -10.68 1.64 22.17
CA ALA A 874 -11.72 1.22 21.24
C ALA A 874 -11.27 1.24 19.77
N SER A 875 -10.28 2.07 19.37
CA SER A 875 -9.67 1.89 18.04
C SER A 875 -8.94 0.54 17.95
N LEU A 876 -8.12 0.18 18.94
CA LEU A 876 -7.45 -1.13 18.98
C LEU A 876 -8.45 -2.31 19.00
N ALA A 877 -9.57 -2.17 19.72
CA ALA A 877 -10.59 -3.20 19.84
C ALA A 877 -11.44 -3.37 18.56
N LEU A 878 -11.98 -2.27 18.01
CA LEU A 878 -12.91 -2.30 16.87
C LEU A 878 -12.19 -2.43 15.51
N ALA A 879 -10.96 -1.90 15.38
CA ALA A 879 -10.18 -1.97 14.15
C ALA A 879 -9.60 -3.36 13.83
N THR A 880 -9.60 -4.29 14.80
CA THR A 880 -8.93 -5.60 14.73
C THR A 880 -9.89 -6.80 14.54
N GLU A 881 -11.18 -6.52 14.28
CA GLU A 881 -12.18 -7.54 13.93
C GLU A 881 -11.76 -8.37 12.70
N PRO A 882 -11.90 -9.71 12.72
CA PRO A 882 -11.62 -10.56 11.56
C PRO A 882 -12.72 -10.48 10.48
N PRO A 883 -12.38 -10.66 9.19
CA PRO A 883 -13.34 -10.65 8.10
C PRO A 883 -14.34 -11.83 8.17
N THR A 884 -15.45 -11.69 7.44
CA THR A 884 -16.45 -12.77 7.26
C THR A 884 -16.97 -12.80 5.83
N GLU A 885 -17.43 -13.97 5.38
CA GLU A 885 -17.91 -14.17 4.00
C GLU A 885 -19.16 -13.34 3.63
N SER A 886 -19.90 -12.79 4.60
CA SER A 886 -21.00 -11.87 4.33
C SER A 886 -20.54 -10.61 3.58
N LEU A 887 -19.27 -10.20 3.75
CA LEU A 887 -18.63 -9.10 3.03
C LEU A 887 -18.57 -9.34 1.51
N LEU A 888 -18.60 -10.60 1.06
CA LEU A 888 -18.64 -10.98 -0.36
C LEU A 888 -20.07 -11.05 -0.93
N LYS A 889 -21.12 -10.94 -0.11
CA LYS A 889 -22.53 -10.99 -0.57
C LYS A 889 -23.10 -9.62 -0.97
N ARG A 890 -22.30 -8.55 -0.89
CA ARG A 890 -22.65 -7.18 -1.29
C ARG A 890 -21.75 -6.68 -2.43
N ARG A 891 -22.21 -5.64 -3.13
CA ARG A 891 -21.39 -4.86 -4.07
C ARG A 891 -20.36 -3.98 -3.32
N PRO A 892 -19.26 -3.55 -3.95
CA PRO A 892 -18.32 -2.59 -3.37
C PRO A 892 -19.00 -1.23 -3.07
N TYR A 893 -18.36 -0.39 -2.24
CA TYR A 893 -18.94 0.89 -1.82
C TYR A 893 -18.74 2.02 -2.85
N GLY A 894 -17.62 2.03 -3.56
CA GLY A 894 -17.27 3.05 -4.55
C GLY A 894 -16.51 4.24 -3.98
N ARG A 895 -15.56 4.77 -4.77
CA ARG A 895 -14.60 5.82 -4.33
C ARG A 895 -15.30 7.07 -3.77
N ASN A 896 -16.44 7.46 -4.33
CA ASN A 896 -17.13 8.72 -4.00
C ASN A 896 -18.11 8.61 -2.82
N LYS A 897 -18.43 7.40 -2.33
CA LYS A 897 -19.45 7.21 -1.28
C LYS A 897 -19.03 7.92 0.03
N PRO A 898 -19.95 8.66 0.69
CA PRO A 898 -19.67 9.29 1.99
C PRO A 898 -19.34 8.24 3.05
N LEU A 899 -18.44 8.60 3.96
CA LEU A 899 -17.98 7.73 5.04
C LEU A 899 -19.06 7.53 6.12
N ILE A 900 -19.84 8.56 6.43
CA ILE A 900 -20.96 8.48 7.37
C ILE A 900 -22.26 8.26 6.59
N SER A 901 -22.72 7.01 6.61
CA SER A 901 -24.00 6.60 5.98
C SER A 901 -25.22 7.00 6.82
N ARG A 902 -26.42 7.03 6.22
CA ARG A 902 -27.67 7.33 6.95
C ARG A 902 -27.97 6.35 8.09
N THR A 903 -27.60 5.07 7.93
CA THR A 903 -27.76 4.06 8.99
C THR A 903 -26.82 4.34 10.17
N MET A 904 -25.57 4.70 9.87
CA MET A 904 -24.57 5.09 10.88
C MET A 904 -24.98 6.39 11.60
N MET A 905 -25.46 7.40 10.86
CA MET A 905 -25.99 8.64 11.43
C MET A 905 -27.23 8.39 12.32
N LYS A 906 -28.14 7.48 11.91
CA LYS A 906 -29.26 7.02 12.76
C LYS A 906 -28.75 6.42 14.08
N ASN A 907 -27.73 5.57 14.02
CA ASN A 907 -27.17 4.92 15.20
C ASN A 907 -26.50 5.95 16.14
N ILE A 908 -25.62 6.82 15.61
CA ILE A 908 -24.95 7.89 16.37
C ILE A 908 -25.97 8.78 17.10
N LEU A 909 -26.96 9.32 16.37
CA LEU A 909 -27.96 10.21 16.97
C LEU A 909 -28.94 9.47 17.89
N GLY A 910 -29.29 8.21 17.58
CA GLY A 910 -30.18 7.40 18.40
C GLY A 910 -29.60 7.05 19.77
N HIS A 911 -28.30 6.69 19.81
CA HIS A 911 -27.57 6.47 21.06
C HIS A 911 -27.31 7.78 21.79
N ALA A 912 -26.90 8.84 21.08
CA ALA A 912 -26.70 10.15 21.68
C ALA A 912 -27.97 10.68 22.39
N VAL A 913 -29.16 10.51 21.80
CA VAL A 913 -30.43 10.89 22.45
C VAL A 913 -30.69 10.11 23.74
N TYR A 914 -30.40 8.81 23.78
CA TYR A 914 -30.53 8.01 25.01
C TYR A 914 -29.56 8.49 26.09
N GLN A 915 -28.27 8.56 25.76
CA GLN A 915 -27.23 8.96 26.70
C GLN A 915 -27.44 10.38 27.23
N LEU A 916 -27.84 11.34 26.38
CA LEU A 916 -28.17 12.70 26.82
C LEU A 916 -29.39 12.73 27.73
N THR A 917 -30.44 11.96 27.42
CA THR A 917 -31.64 11.88 28.27
C THR A 917 -31.29 11.31 29.65
N VAL A 918 -30.48 10.25 29.70
CA VAL A 918 -29.97 9.65 30.94
C VAL A 918 -29.10 10.61 31.72
N ILE A 919 -28.08 11.22 31.09
CA ILE A 919 -27.13 12.10 31.79
C ILE A 919 -27.84 13.36 32.29
N PHE A 920 -28.74 13.97 31.52
CA PHE A 920 -29.49 15.13 32.02
C PHE A 920 -30.51 14.75 33.11
N PHE A 921 -31.14 13.58 33.05
CA PHE A 921 -31.96 13.08 34.16
C PHE A 921 -31.12 12.92 35.43
N LEU A 922 -29.93 12.30 35.34
CA LEU A 922 -29.02 12.16 36.47
C LEU A 922 -28.55 13.53 36.99
N VAL A 923 -28.08 14.43 36.12
CA VAL A 923 -27.63 15.78 36.51
C VAL A 923 -28.73 16.59 37.23
N PHE A 924 -29.97 16.58 36.74
CA PHE A 924 -31.03 17.46 37.27
C PHE A 924 -31.95 16.84 38.33
N ALA A 925 -32.04 15.51 38.38
CA ALA A 925 -32.94 14.78 39.29
C ALA A 925 -32.25 13.64 40.08
N GLY A 926 -31.01 13.26 39.76
CA GLY A 926 -30.29 12.17 40.41
C GLY A 926 -30.12 12.34 41.91
N GLU A 927 -29.84 13.57 42.37
CA GLU A 927 -29.82 13.96 43.78
C GLU A 927 -31.07 13.50 44.55
N LYS A 928 -32.27 13.63 43.95
CA LYS A 928 -33.57 13.25 44.55
C LYS A 928 -33.96 11.80 44.32
N PHE A 929 -33.37 11.16 43.31
CA PHE A 929 -33.65 9.77 42.98
C PHE A 929 -32.81 8.79 43.82
N PHE A 930 -31.58 9.18 44.16
CA PHE A 930 -30.66 8.39 44.98
C PHE A 930 -30.59 8.82 46.45
N ASP A 931 -31.27 9.90 46.82
CA ASP A 931 -31.26 10.51 48.17
C ASP A 931 -29.83 10.90 48.61
N ILE A 932 -29.18 11.75 47.79
CA ILE A 932 -27.78 12.17 47.96
C ILE A 932 -27.58 13.66 47.71
N ASP A 933 -26.54 14.23 48.33
CA ASP A 933 -26.21 15.66 48.24
C ASP A 933 -25.86 16.13 46.82
N SER A 934 -26.35 17.32 46.47
CA SER A 934 -26.23 17.88 45.13
C SER A 934 -24.86 18.49 44.87
N GLY A 935 -24.05 17.81 44.05
CA GLY A 935 -22.79 18.37 43.53
C GLY A 935 -22.92 19.63 42.65
N ARG A 936 -24.15 20.08 42.33
CA ARG A 936 -24.40 21.15 41.34
C ARG A 936 -24.04 22.58 41.75
N LYS A 937 -23.79 22.83 43.03
CA LYS A 937 -23.48 24.16 43.59
C LYS A 937 -22.21 24.15 44.45
N ALA A 938 -21.35 23.16 44.26
CA ALA A 938 -20.17 22.99 45.08
C ALA A 938 -19.16 24.13 44.85
N PRO A 939 -18.60 24.76 45.91
CA PRO A 939 -17.68 25.88 45.78
C PRO A 939 -16.31 25.46 45.20
N LEU A 940 -15.47 26.44 44.90
CA LEU A 940 -14.09 26.17 44.49
C LEU A 940 -13.35 25.39 45.61
N HIS A 941 -12.61 24.34 45.24
CA HIS A 941 -11.92 23.37 46.12
C HIS A 941 -12.76 22.32 46.85
N SER A 942 -14.11 22.37 46.76
CA SER A 942 -15.00 21.40 47.41
C SER A 942 -14.65 19.91 47.18
N PRO A 943 -14.89 19.01 48.15
CA PRO A 943 -14.61 17.58 48.01
C PRO A 943 -15.44 16.90 46.90
N PRO A 944 -14.94 15.78 46.33
CA PRO A 944 -15.64 15.07 45.26
C PRO A 944 -17.00 14.53 45.73
N SER A 945 -18.03 14.68 44.88
CA SER A 945 -19.41 14.30 45.21
C SER A 945 -19.78 12.91 44.67
N GLN A 946 -20.56 12.15 45.45
CA GLN A 946 -21.18 10.89 44.98
C GLN A 946 -22.08 11.14 43.75
N HIS A 947 -22.79 12.27 43.71
CA HIS A 947 -23.70 12.61 42.61
C HIS A 947 -22.97 12.66 41.26
N TYR A 948 -21.84 13.39 41.20
CA TYR A 948 -21.00 13.45 40.00
C TYR A 948 -20.26 12.13 39.73
N THR A 949 -19.92 11.36 40.78
CA THR A 949 -19.32 10.03 40.58
C THR A 949 -20.30 9.04 39.93
N ILE A 950 -21.59 9.08 40.28
CA ILE A 950 -22.66 8.28 39.61
C ILE A 950 -22.79 8.68 38.13
N ILE A 951 -22.75 9.98 37.82
CA ILE A 951 -22.84 10.49 36.44
C ILE A 951 -21.63 10.02 35.61
N PHE A 952 -20.41 10.20 36.12
CA PHE A 952 -19.18 9.72 35.48
C PHE A 952 -19.20 8.19 35.28
N ASN A 953 -19.56 7.42 36.30
CA ASN A 953 -19.55 5.96 36.21
C ASN A 953 -20.63 5.43 35.26
N THR A 954 -21.84 6.00 35.28
CA THR A 954 -22.91 5.64 34.33
C THR A 954 -22.51 6.01 32.91
N PHE A 955 -21.85 7.15 32.70
CA PHE A 955 -21.36 7.57 31.38
C PHE A 955 -20.34 6.56 30.81
N VAL A 956 -19.31 6.18 31.57
CA VAL A 956 -18.30 5.20 31.11
C VAL A 956 -18.94 3.82 30.85
N LEU A 957 -19.83 3.35 31.72
CA LEU A 957 -20.53 2.08 31.52
C LEU A 957 -21.41 2.10 30.26
N MET A 958 -22.15 3.18 30.00
CA MET A 958 -22.91 3.32 28.75
C MET A 958 -21.99 3.26 27.52
N GLN A 959 -20.77 3.84 27.56
CA GLN A 959 -19.86 3.71 26.43
C GLN A 959 -19.35 2.29 26.24
N LEU A 960 -19.02 1.54 27.28
CA LEU A 960 -18.62 0.12 27.14
C LEU A 960 -19.72 -0.74 26.49
N PHE A 961 -20.99 -0.45 26.79
CA PHE A 961 -22.12 -1.13 26.15
C PHE A 961 -22.42 -0.62 24.73
N ASN A 962 -22.20 0.66 24.46
CA ASN A 962 -22.25 1.25 23.11
C ASN A 962 -21.12 0.72 22.20
N GLU A 963 -19.94 0.40 22.74
CA GLU A 963 -18.84 -0.21 21.99
C GLU A 963 -19.25 -1.58 21.42
N ILE A 964 -19.96 -2.39 22.22
CA ILE A 964 -20.53 -3.68 21.80
C ILE A 964 -21.59 -3.49 20.70
N ASN A 965 -22.49 -2.52 20.84
CA ASN A 965 -23.45 -2.16 19.79
C ASN A 965 -22.75 -1.74 18.49
N SER A 966 -21.71 -0.91 18.60
CA SER A 966 -20.99 -0.32 17.48
C SER A 966 -20.12 -1.30 16.69
N ARG A 967 -19.97 -2.55 17.14
CA ARG A 967 -19.50 -3.67 16.29
C ARG A 967 -20.37 -3.90 15.04
N LYS A 968 -21.63 -3.43 15.02
CA LYS A 968 -22.62 -3.66 13.96
C LYS A 968 -23.12 -2.36 13.32
N ILE A 969 -22.88 -2.19 12.01
CA ILE A 969 -23.18 -0.96 11.26
C ILE A 969 -24.28 -1.11 10.18
N HIS A 970 -24.56 -2.33 9.70
CA HIS A 970 -25.55 -2.58 8.63
C HIS A 970 -26.97 -2.90 9.13
N GLY A 971 -27.27 -2.68 10.41
CA GLY A 971 -28.57 -3.02 11.02
C GLY A 971 -28.72 -4.49 11.43
N GLU A 972 -27.60 -5.21 11.58
CA GLU A 972 -27.59 -6.56 12.18
C GLU A 972 -28.00 -6.50 13.66
N ARG A 973 -29.02 -7.26 14.06
CA ARG A 973 -29.49 -7.30 15.46
C ARG A 973 -28.53 -8.01 16.43
N ASN A 974 -27.87 -9.09 16.01
CA ASN A 974 -27.04 -9.89 16.93
C ASN A 974 -25.64 -9.28 17.10
N VAL A 975 -25.50 -8.39 18.09
CA VAL A 975 -24.24 -7.71 18.46
C VAL A 975 -23.19 -8.65 19.08
N PHE A 976 -23.64 -9.73 19.73
CA PHE A 976 -22.76 -10.75 20.34
C PHE A 976 -22.23 -11.78 19.32
N ALA A 977 -22.75 -11.79 18.09
CA ALA A 977 -22.31 -12.69 17.04
C ALA A 977 -20.78 -12.59 16.83
N GLY A 978 -20.09 -13.72 17.03
CA GLY A 978 -18.65 -13.84 16.82
C GLY A 978 -17.77 -13.05 17.80
N ILE A 979 -18.29 -12.51 18.91
CA ILE A 979 -17.52 -11.65 19.85
C ILE A 979 -16.21 -12.31 20.32
N PHE A 980 -16.25 -13.59 20.71
CA PHE A 980 -15.08 -14.36 21.14
C PHE A 980 -14.05 -14.67 20.04
N ARG A 981 -14.32 -14.33 18.76
CA ARG A 981 -13.30 -14.41 17.69
C ARG A 981 -12.28 -13.28 17.78
N ASN A 982 -12.61 -12.17 18.44
CA ASN A 982 -11.70 -11.07 18.68
C ASN A 982 -11.32 -11.03 20.18
N LEU A 983 -10.23 -11.73 20.52
CA LEU A 983 -9.68 -11.73 21.88
C LEU A 983 -9.21 -10.34 22.31
N ILE A 984 -8.76 -9.48 21.37
CA ILE A 984 -8.32 -8.11 21.68
C ILE A 984 -9.51 -7.29 22.19
N PHE A 985 -10.64 -7.34 21.48
CA PHE A 985 -11.90 -6.71 21.91
C PHE A 985 -12.34 -7.20 23.30
N CYS A 986 -12.33 -8.51 23.52
CA CYS A 986 -12.73 -9.09 24.81
C CYS A 986 -11.82 -8.62 25.96
N CYS A 987 -10.50 -8.57 25.76
CA CYS A 987 -9.54 -8.08 26.74
C CYS A 987 -9.67 -6.57 27.00
N VAL A 988 -9.96 -5.77 25.97
CA VAL A 988 -10.18 -4.31 26.13
C VAL A 988 -11.43 -4.03 26.96
N VAL A 989 -12.59 -4.58 26.58
CA VAL A 989 -13.86 -4.30 27.29
C VAL A 989 -13.80 -4.76 28.75
N LEU A 990 -13.26 -5.95 29.02
CA LEU A 990 -13.08 -6.44 30.38
C LEU A 990 -12.02 -5.64 31.15
N GLY A 991 -10.91 -5.28 30.51
CA GLY A 991 -9.85 -4.48 31.11
C GLY A 991 -10.33 -3.09 31.53
N THR A 992 -11.02 -2.37 30.65
CA THR A 992 -11.59 -1.05 30.95
C THR A 992 -12.67 -1.12 32.02
N PHE A 993 -13.51 -2.16 32.03
CA PHE A 993 -14.50 -2.38 33.10
C PHE A 993 -13.83 -2.57 34.48
N ILE A 994 -12.76 -3.38 34.55
CA ILE A 994 -12.00 -3.58 35.79
C ILE A 994 -11.28 -2.29 36.22
N SER A 995 -10.66 -1.57 35.29
CA SER A 995 -10.02 -0.28 35.56
C SER A 995 -11.02 0.77 36.06
N GLN A 996 -12.24 0.79 35.52
CA GLN A 996 -13.30 1.71 35.98
C GLN A 996 -13.72 1.42 37.43
N ILE A 997 -13.82 0.14 37.83
CA ILE A 997 -14.05 -0.25 39.23
C ILE A 997 -12.90 0.25 40.12
N LEU A 998 -11.65 0.07 39.69
CA LEU A 998 -10.48 0.53 40.45
C LEU A 998 -10.43 2.06 40.58
N ILE A 999 -10.77 2.81 39.53
CA ILE A 999 -10.80 4.28 39.54
C ILE A 999 -11.90 4.81 40.47
N VAL A 1000 -13.09 4.22 40.47
CA VAL A 1000 -14.19 4.66 41.34
C VAL A 1000 -13.94 4.32 42.81
N GLU A 1001 -13.45 3.11 43.10
CA GLU A 1001 -13.25 2.66 44.51
C GLU A 1001 -11.94 3.15 45.14
N PHE A 1002 -10.89 3.41 44.35
CA PHE A 1002 -9.56 3.79 44.87
C PHE A 1002 -9.00 5.11 44.32
N GLY A 1003 -9.58 5.68 43.25
CA GLY A 1003 -9.06 6.89 42.59
C GLY A 1003 -9.27 8.21 43.33
N GLY A 1004 -10.21 8.27 44.28
CA GLY A 1004 -10.35 9.34 45.30
C GLY A 1004 -10.28 10.78 44.79
N LYS A 1005 -9.61 11.66 45.56
CA LYS A 1005 -9.41 13.09 45.20
C LYS A 1005 -8.77 13.26 43.79
N PRO A 1006 -7.69 12.55 43.41
CA PRO A 1006 -7.06 12.69 42.07
C PRO A 1006 -7.97 12.45 40.86
N PHE A 1007 -8.90 11.49 40.93
CA PHE A 1007 -9.90 11.26 39.87
C PHE A 1007 -11.24 11.97 40.11
N SER A 1008 -11.30 12.84 41.13
CA SER A 1008 -12.53 13.49 41.60
C SER A 1008 -13.70 12.51 41.83
N CYS A 1009 -13.39 11.32 42.35
CA CYS A 1009 -14.35 10.23 42.58
C CYS A 1009 -14.53 9.93 44.07
N THR A 1010 -15.69 9.37 44.41
CA THR A 1010 -16.00 8.82 45.74
C THR A 1010 -16.50 7.38 45.62
N LYS A 1011 -16.27 6.57 46.66
CA LYS A 1011 -16.72 5.17 46.69
C LYS A 1011 -18.23 5.10 46.55
N LEU A 1012 -18.71 4.20 45.69
CA LEU A 1012 -20.14 4.00 45.47
C LEU A 1012 -20.63 2.78 46.24
N THR A 1013 -21.85 2.87 46.77
CA THR A 1013 -22.52 1.70 47.34
C THR A 1013 -22.82 0.66 46.26
N LEU A 1014 -22.90 -0.62 46.65
CA LEU A 1014 -23.30 -1.69 45.72
C LEU A 1014 -24.65 -1.41 45.03
N SER A 1015 -25.58 -0.74 45.71
CA SER A 1015 -26.87 -0.30 45.14
C SER A 1015 -26.67 0.70 43.99
N GLN A 1016 -25.88 1.75 44.21
CA GLN A 1016 -25.55 2.73 43.17
C GLN A 1016 -24.81 2.07 42.00
N TRP A 1017 -23.87 1.16 42.26
CA TRP A 1017 -23.20 0.35 41.23
C TRP A 1017 -24.18 -0.48 40.37
N PHE A 1018 -25.15 -1.17 40.98
CA PHE A 1018 -26.17 -1.92 40.24
C PHE A 1018 -27.06 -1.01 39.39
N TRP A 1019 -27.39 0.20 39.86
CA TRP A 1019 -28.13 1.18 39.06
C TRP A 1019 -27.32 1.70 37.86
N CYS A 1020 -26.05 2.07 38.06
CA CYS A 1020 -25.16 2.47 36.96
C CYS A 1020 -25.02 1.36 35.91
N LEU A 1021 -24.88 0.10 36.35
CA LEU A 1021 -24.80 -1.08 35.49
C LEU A 1021 -26.12 -1.36 34.75
N PHE A 1022 -27.26 -1.26 35.43
CA PHE A 1022 -28.59 -1.44 34.82
C PHE A 1022 -28.87 -0.41 33.72
N ILE A 1023 -28.55 0.86 33.98
CA ILE A 1023 -28.66 1.94 32.99
C ILE A 1023 -27.70 1.69 31.81
N GLY A 1024 -26.47 1.25 32.08
CA GLY A 1024 -25.53 0.81 31.03
C GLY A 1024 -26.09 -0.31 30.14
N ILE A 1025 -26.68 -1.35 30.74
CA ILE A 1025 -27.33 -2.46 30.00
C ILE A 1025 -28.54 -1.95 29.20
N GLY A 1026 -29.20 -0.87 29.64
CA GLY A 1026 -30.24 -0.18 28.90
C GLY A 1026 -29.80 0.29 27.50
N GLU A 1027 -28.53 0.65 27.31
CA GLU A 1027 -27.96 1.06 26.01
C GLU A 1027 -27.90 -0.12 25.01
N LEU A 1028 -27.62 -1.35 25.47
CA LEU A 1028 -27.70 -2.55 24.62
C LEU A 1028 -29.14 -2.78 24.12
N LEU A 1029 -30.13 -2.60 25.00
CA LEU A 1029 -31.54 -2.75 24.66
C LEU A 1029 -32.04 -1.63 23.73
N TRP A 1030 -31.60 -0.39 23.99
CA TRP A 1030 -31.93 0.76 23.15
C TRP A 1030 -31.34 0.64 21.74
N GLY A 1031 -30.14 0.09 21.60
CA GLY A 1031 -29.55 -0.28 20.30
C GLY A 1031 -30.44 -1.21 19.46
N GLN A 1032 -31.14 -2.16 20.09
CA GLN A 1032 -32.10 -3.03 19.40
C GLN A 1032 -33.36 -2.28 18.93
N ILE A 1033 -33.82 -1.29 19.70
CA ILE A 1033 -34.93 -0.41 19.33
C ILE A 1033 -34.51 0.45 18.12
N ILE A 1034 -33.34 1.11 18.18
CA ILE A 1034 -32.78 1.87 17.07
C ILE A 1034 -32.64 0.99 15.82
N SER A 1035 -32.13 -0.24 15.95
CA SER A 1035 -31.98 -1.17 14.81
C SER A 1035 -33.30 -1.41 14.07
N SER A 1036 -34.42 -1.42 14.81
CA SER A 1036 -35.76 -1.74 14.32
C SER A 1036 -36.45 -0.58 13.60
N ILE A 1037 -35.95 0.66 13.74
CA ILE A 1037 -36.47 1.83 13.03
C ILE A 1037 -35.90 1.87 11.61
N PRO A 1038 -36.73 1.77 10.54
CA PRO A 1038 -36.25 1.74 9.16
C PRO A 1038 -35.78 3.12 8.72
N THR A 1039 -34.60 3.20 8.09
CA THR A 1039 -34.01 4.48 7.63
C THR A 1039 -34.86 5.23 6.58
N GLN A 1040 -35.82 4.56 5.94
CA GLN A 1040 -36.76 5.17 4.99
C GLN A 1040 -37.73 6.20 5.62
N SER A 1041 -38.02 6.10 6.93
CA SER A 1041 -38.85 7.09 7.63
C SER A 1041 -38.06 8.35 8.02
N LEU A 1042 -36.76 8.22 8.24
CA LEU A 1042 -35.88 9.28 8.75
C LEU A 1042 -35.25 10.12 7.62
N LYS A 1043 -36.08 10.63 6.71
CA LYS A 1043 -35.64 11.36 5.50
C LYS A 1043 -34.83 12.64 5.76
N PHE A 1044 -34.83 13.17 6.98
CA PHE A 1044 -34.04 14.34 7.38
C PHE A 1044 -32.55 14.03 7.61
N LEU A 1045 -32.16 12.76 7.76
CA LEU A 1045 -30.78 12.36 7.99
C LEU A 1045 -29.93 12.56 6.73
N LYS A 1046 -29.00 13.52 6.79
CA LYS A 1046 -28.00 13.78 5.75
C LYS A 1046 -26.81 12.81 5.89
N GLU A 1047 -26.16 12.55 4.77
CA GLU A 1047 -24.88 11.82 4.70
C GLU A 1047 -23.71 12.80 4.89
N ALA A 1048 -22.55 12.31 5.35
CA ALA A 1048 -21.39 13.16 5.65
C ALA A 1048 -20.05 12.46 5.37
N GLY A 1049 -18.97 13.25 5.23
CA GLY A 1049 -17.64 12.72 4.87
C GLY A 1049 -17.51 12.31 3.40
N HIS A 1050 -17.96 13.18 2.48
CA HIS A 1050 -17.74 13.01 1.04
C HIS A 1050 -16.27 13.29 0.65
N GLY A 1051 -15.75 12.50 -0.31
CA GLY A 1051 -14.47 12.77 -0.95
C GLY A 1051 -14.50 14.01 -1.84
N THR A 1052 -13.36 14.37 -2.43
CA THR A 1052 -13.28 15.41 -3.46
C THR A 1052 -13.87 14.91 -4.78
N THR A 1053 -14.60 15.78 -5.46
CA THR A 1053 -15.16 15.51 -6.80
C THR A 1053 -14.21 16.05 -7.86
N LYS A 1054 -14.02 15.36 -9.00
CA LYS A 1054 -13.12 15.82 -10.08
C LYS A 1054 -13.46 17.24 -10.57
N GLU A 1055 -14.73 17.66 -10.46
CA GLU A 1055 -15.22 18.98 -10.87
C GLU A 1055 -14.80 20.13 -9.94
N GLU A 1056 -14.48 19.87 -8.67
CA GLU A 1056 -13.87 20.89 -7.79
C GLU A 1056 -12.42 21.16 -8.25
N ILE A 1057 -11.71 20.13 -8.70
CA ILE A 1057 -10.32 20.23 -9.17
C ILE A 1057 -10.23 21.06 -10.46
N THR A 1058 -11.20 20.97 -11.37
CA THR A 1058 -11.13 21.65 -12.67
C THR A 1058 -11.40 23.17 -12.65
N LYS A 1059 -11.73 23.78 -11.50
CA LYS A 1059 -11.91 25.24 -11.39
C LYS A 1059 -10.78 25.97 -10.68
N ASP A 1060 -10.05 25.28 -9.81
CA ASP A 1060 -8.94 25.87 -9.06
C ASP A 1060 -7.55 25.53 -9.65
N ALA A 1061 -7.50 24.69 -10.71
CA ALA A 1061 -6.26 24.16 -11.30
C ALA A 1061 -5.69 24.95 -12.50
N GLU A 1062 -6.00 26.23 -12.66
CA GLU A 1062 -5.26 27.13 -13.57
C GLU A 1062 -4.30 28.06 -12.79
N GLY A 1063 -3.09 27.57 -12.52
CA GLY A 1063 -1.94 28.45 -12.23
C GLY A 1063 -0.99 28.07 -11.07
N LEU A 1064 -1.31 27.10 -10.22
CA LEU A 1064 -0.46 26.69 -9.08
C LEU A 1064 -0.36 25.18 -8.91
N ASP A 1065 0.86 24.66 -8.78
CA ASP A 1065 1.17 23.26 -8.46
C ASP A 1065 0.56 22.83 -7.10
N GLU A 1066 0.22 21.55 -6.96
CA GLU A 1066 -0.44 20.98 -5.77
C GLU A 1066 0.33 21.22 -4.45
N ILE A 1067 -0.19 22.13 -3.63
CA ILE A 1067 0.11 22.27 -2.21
C ILE A 1067 -1.12 21.84 -1.42
N ASP A 1068 -0.93 20.97 -0.41
CA ASP A 1068 -2.02 20.47 0.43
C ASP A 1068 -2.67 21.64 1.19
N HIS A 1069 -3.90 21.98 0.81
CA HIS A 1069 -4.61 23.16 1.32
C HIS A 1069 -4.75 23.16 2.85
N ALA A 1070 -4.79 21.97 3.49
CA ALA A 1070 -4.84 21.85 4.94
C ALA A 1070 -3.47 22.19 5.59
N GLU A 1071 -2.36 21.75 4.98
CA GLU A 1071 -1.02 22.13 5.45
C GLU A 1071 -0.76 23.63 5.23
N MET A 1072 -1.27 24.19 4.14
CA MET A 1072 -1.20 25.63 3.85
C MET A 1072 -2.05 26.46 4.82
N GLU A 1073 -3.24 26.02 5.23
CA GLU A 1073 -4.00 26.64 6.32
C GLU A 1073 -3.23 26.58 7.65
N LEU A 1074 -2.64 25.43 8.00
CA LEU A 1074 -1.90 25.26 9.25
C LEU A 1074 -0.66 26.18 9.32
N ARG A 1075 0.12 26.24 8.23
CA ARG A 1075 1.26 27.16 8.08
C ARG A 1075 0.81 28.63 8.10
N ARG A 1076 -0.32 28.97 7.47
CA ARG A 1076 -0.92 30.32 7.59
C ARG A 1076 -1.27 30.64 9.05
N GLY A 1077 -1.84 29.70 9.78
CA GLY A 1077 -2.13 29.82 11.21
C GLY A 1077 -0.89 30.14 12.03
N GLN A 1078 0.18 29.35 11.87
CA GLN A 1078 1.47 29.59 12.54
C GLN A 1078 2.07 30.97 12.18
N ILE A 1079 2.08 31.34 10.89
CA ILE A 1079 2.59 32.65 10.44
C ILE A 1079 1.76 33.81 11.01
N LEU A 1080 0.44 33.68 11.08
CA LEU A 1080 -0.45 34.66 11.70
C LEU A 1080 -0.21 34.76 13.21
N TRP A 1081 0.05 33.63 13.89
CA TRP A 1081 0.33 33.60 15.32
C TRP A 1081 1.68 34.25 15.67
N PHE A 1082 2.74 33.97 14.91
CA PHE A 1082 4.03 34.69 15.03
C PHE A 1082 3.89 36.20 14.76
N ARG A 1083 3.09 36.59 13.76
CA ARG A 1083 2.79 38.02 13.51
C ARG A 1083 1.93 38.64 14.62
N GLY A 1084 1.09 37.85 15.28
CA GLY A 1084 0.33 38.24 16.48
C GLY A 1084 1.24 38.50 17.67
N LEU A 1085 2.13 37.55 18.00
CA LEU A 1085 3.11 37.70 19.09
C LEU A 1085 4.04 38.89 18.88
N ASN A 1086 4.64 39.05 17.69
CA ASN A 1086 5.49 40.20 17.39
C ASN A 1086 4.74 41.55 17.50
N ARG A 1087 3.42 41.55 17.24
CA ARG A 1087 2.56 42.73 17.38
C ARG A 1087 2.20 43.03 18.83
N ILE A 1088 1.98 42.00 19.64
CA ILE A 1088 1.81 42.15 21.11
C ILE A 1088 3.11 42.65 21.74
N GLN A 1089 4.27 42.10 21.35
CA GLN A 1089 5.57 42.52 21.85
C GLN A 1089 5.86 43.99 21.52
N THR A 1090 5.63 44.42 20.27
CA THR A 1090 5.76 45.85 19.90
C THR A 1090 4.73 46.75 20.59
N GLN A 1091 3.53 46.26 20.91
CA GLN A 1091 2.57 47.01 21.73
C GLN A 1091 3.04 47.16 23.18
N ILE A 1092 3.61 46.11 23.78
CA ILE A 1092 4.21 46.15 25.13
C ILE A 1092 5.40 47.12 25.16
N ASP A 1093 6.30 47.07 24.18
CA ASP A 1093 7.44 48.00 24.08
C ASP A 1093 6.98 49.46 23.94
N VAL A 1094 5.91 49.73 23.17
CA VAL A 1094 5.31 51.07 23.07
C VAL A 1094 4.69 51.52 24.40
N ILE A 1095 3.96 50.64 25.10
CA ILE A 1095 3.38 50.95 26.42
C ILE A 1095 4.50 51.25 27.44
N ASN A 1096 5.54 50.42 27.50
CA ASN A 1096 6.71 50.63 28.34
C ASN A 1096 7.45 51.94 28.00
N THR A 1097 7.55 52.30 26.71
CA THR A 1097 8.14 53.57 26.28
C THR A 1097 7.31 54.77 26.74
N PHE A 1098 5.98 54.68 26.70
CA PHE A 1098 5.08 55.72 27.23
C PHE A 1098 5.15 55.83 28.76
N GLN A 1099 5.21 54.71 29.48
CA GLN A 1099 5.31 54.70 30.95
C GLN A 1099 6.67 55.21 31.46
N THR A 1100 7.75 55.03 30.69
CA THR A 1100 9.10 55.50 31.06
C THR A 1100 9.44 56.91 30.56
N GLY A 1101 8.53 57.55 29.79
CA GLY A 1101 8.71 58.93 29.30
C GLY A 1101 9.84 59.12 28.28
N ALA A 1102 10.37 58.05 27.70
CA ALA A 1102 11.54 58.09 26.83
C ALA A 1102 11.20 58.64 25.43
N SER A 1103 12.10 59.45 24.85
CA SER A 1103 11.84 60.10 23.56
C SER A 1103 11.84 59.12 22.38
N PHE A 1104 10.78 59.19 21.57
CA PHE A 1104 10.46 58.29 20.45
C PHE A 1104 11.57 58.09 19.39
N LYS A 1105 12.58 58.98 19.35
CA LYS A 1105 13.74 58.88 18.43
C LYS A 1105 14.69 57.72 18.72
N GLY A 1106 14.64 57.09 19.90
CA GLY A 1106 15.55 55.99 20.27
C GLY A 1106 15.31 54.68 19.54
N VAL A 1107 14.04 54.26 19.40
CA VAL A 1107 13.66 52.90 18.97
C VAL A 1107 13.91 52.67 17.47
N LEU A 1108 13.61 53.67 16.64
CA LEU A 1108 13.68 53.59 15.18
C LEU A 1108 15.10 53.38 14.60
N LYS A 1109 16.17 53.53 15.41
CA LYS A 1109 17.57 53.47 14.94
C LYS A 1109 18.20 52.07 15.03
N ARG A 1110 17.44 51.03 15.37
CA ARG A 1110 17.98 49.68 15.69
C ARG A 1110 17.65 48.57 14.67
N GLN A 1111 17.05 48.89 13.52
CA GLN A 1111 16.61 47.90 12.51
C GLN A 1111 17.01 48.20 11.05
N THR A 1112 17.89 49.18 10.79
CA THR A 1112 18.35 49.51 9.42
C THR A 1112 19.75 48.96 9.11
N MET A 1113 19.87 47.63 9.02
CA MET A 1113 20.95 46.94 8.29
C MET A 1113 20.44 45.59 7.78
N GLY A 1114 20.65 45.29 6.49
CA GLY A 1114 20.54 43.92 5.98
C GLY A 1114 19.22 43.47 5.34
N GLN A 1115 18.60 44.26 4.46
CA GLN A 1115 17.74 43.69 3.40
C GLN A 1115 17.68 44.59 2.15
N HIS A 1116 18.23 44.07 1.05
CA HIS A 1116 18.20 44.68 -0.29
C HIS A 1116 17.96 43.53 -1.27
N LEU A 1117 16.85 43.56 -2.00
CA LEU A 1117 16.57 42.69 -3.16
C LEU A 1117 15.39 43.27 -3.95
N ASP A 1118 15.38 43.04 -5.26
CA ASP A 1118 14.65 43.90 -6.21
C ASP A 1118 13.13 43.73 -6.23
N VAL A 1119 12.45 44.87 -6.44
CA VAL A 1119 11.06 44.93 -6.92
C VAL A 1119 11.04 45.77 -8.20
N LYS A 1120 10.84 45.12 -9.35
CA LYS A 1120 10.70 45.83 -10.64
C LYS A 1120 9.44 46.69 -10.65
N HIS A 1121 9.54 47.90 -11.21
CA HIS A 1121 8.46 48.88 -11.26
C HIS A 1121 7.25 48.42 -12.10
N VAL A 1122 6.06 48.78 -11.62
CA VAL A 1122 4.89 49.12 -12.43
C VAL A 1122 4.43 50.52 -11.98
N PRO A 1123 4.17 51.48 -12.89
CA PRO A 1123 3.92 52.87 -12.51
C PRO A 1123 2.51 53.11 -11.96
N SER A 1124 2.39 54.14 -11.12
CA SER A 1124 1.15 54.58 -10.47
C SER A 1124 0.53 55.78 -11.21
N ALA A 1125 -0.81 55.86 -11.24
CA ALA A 1125 -1.53 57.14 -11.25
C ALA A 1125 -3.03 56.98 -10.92
N SER A 1126 -3.50 57.57 -9.81
CA SER A 1126 -4.57 58.59 -9.76
C SER A 1126 -5.32 58.61 -8.40
N TYR A 1127 -5.35 59.79 -7.77
CA TYR A 1127 -6.20 60.07 -6.61
C TYR A 1127 -7.59 60.54 -7.05
N VAL A 1128 -8.64 60.20 -6.29
CA VAL A 1128 -9.84 61.05 -6.13
C VAL A 1128 -10.30 61.03 -4.67
N THR A 1129 -10.53 62.21 -4.11
CA THR A 1129 -11.10 62.41 -2.75
C THR A 1129 -12.58 62.78 -2.87
N VAL A 1130 -13.43 62.33 -1.93
CA VAL A 1130 -14.89 62.56 -1.97
C VAL A 1130 -15.32 63.68 -1.03
N ALA A 1131 -16.04 64.68 -1.57
CA ALA A 1131 -16.83 65.67 -0.82
C ALA A 1131 -17.98 66.25 -1.70
N PRO A 1132 -19.14 66.69 -1.15
CA PRO A 1132 -20.42 66.46 -1.86
C PRO A 1132 -21.46 67.62 -1.91
N VAL A 1133 -22.60 67.31 -2.56
CA VAL A 1133 -23.96 67.94 -2.47
C VAL A 1133 -24.25 69.24 -3.25
N ARG A 1134 -25.10 69.14 -4.31
CA ARG A 1134 -26.43 69.80 -4.45
C ARG A 1134 -27.17 69.39 -5.74
N SER A 1135 -28.48 69.68 -5.80
CA SER A 1135 -29.48 69.32 -6.85
C SER A 1135 -30.59 70.40 -6.88
N PRO A 1136 -31.69 70.32 -7.67
CA PRO A 1136 -32.04 69.53 -8.88
C PRO A 1136 -32.08 70.50 -10.11
N PRO A 1137 -33.01 70.50 -11.11
CA PRO A 1137 -33.94 69.51 -11.73
C PRO A 1137 -33.64 69.36 -13.27
N ALA A 1138 -34.49 69.08 -14.27
CA ALA A 1138 -35.94 68.79 -14.46
C ALA A 1138 -36.20 68.04 -15.81
N THR A 1139 -37.38 67.40 -15.96
CA THR A 1139 -38.08 67.00 -17.24
C THR A 1139 -37.35 66.06 -18.24
N SER A 1140 -38.00 65.15 -19.01
CA SER A 1140 -39.42 64.75 -19.15
C SER A 1140 -39.58 63.27 -19.59
N VAL A 1141 -40.82 62.75 -19.52
CA VAL A 1141 -41.32 61.38 -19.90
C VAL A 1141 -41.92 61.37 -21.33
N PRO A 1142 -42.50 60.28 -21.93
CA PRO A 1142 -42.68 58.86 -21.52
C PRO A 1142 -42.46 57.72 -22.59
N ALA A 1143 -42.41 56.47 -22.10
CA ALA A 1143 -42.95 55.16 -22.59
C ALA A 1143 -43.26 54.82 -24.08
N ALA A 1144 -42.99 53.54 -24.48
CA ALA A 1144 -43.95 52.58 -25.09
C ALA A 1144 -43.30 51.20 -25.43
N VAL A 1145 -44.11 50.15 -25.64
CA VAL A 1145 -43.73 48.71 -25.84
C VAL A 1145 -44.58 48.11 -27.01
N PRO A 1146 -44.50 46.80 -27.37
CA PRO A 1146 -43.56 46.00 -28.20
C PRO A 1146 -44.24 45.64 -29.58
N PRO A 1147 -44.17 44.42 -30.20
CA PRO A 1147 -43.11 43.39 -30.39
C PRO A 1147 -42.65 43.39 -31.90
N PRO A 1148 -42.90 42.44 -32.86
CA PRO A 1148 -42.94 40.95 -32.86
C PRO A 1148 -42.22 40.20 -34.04
N THR A 1149 -42.10 38.87 -33.88
CA THR A 1149 -42.10 37.75 -34.90
C THR A 1149 -41.03 37.56 -35.99
N LEU A 1150 -40.55 36.30 -36.08
CA LEU A 1150 -40.23 35.44 -37.27
C LEU A 1150 -39.23 35.95 -38.35
N GLY A 1151 -38.36 35.12 -38.95
CA GLY A 1151 -38.07 33.68 -38.80
C GLY A 1151 -37.14 33.16 -39.95
N ASN A 1152 -36.91 31.84 -40.03
CA ASN A 1152 -36.16 31.11 -41.10
C ASN A 1152 -34.61 31.32 -41.15
N GLN A 1153 -33.77 30.28 -41.26
CA GLN A 1153 -33.41 29.40 -42.41
C GLN A 1153 -32.58 30.13 -43.51
N SER A 1154 -31.52 29.58 -44.14
CA SER A 1154 -30.85 28.26 -44.01
C SER A 1154 -29.53 28.18 -44.83
N GLY A 1155 -28.56 27.35 -44.40
CA GLY A 1155 -27.46 26.83 -45.24
C GLY A 1155 -26.29 27.79 -45.55
N GLN A 1156 -25.19 27.36 -46.20
CA GLN A 1156 -24.69 25.99 -46.44
C GLN A 1156 -23.17 26.00 -46.78
N SER A 1157 -22.42 25.02 -46.26
CA SER A 1157 -21.17 24.40 -46.80
C SER A 1157 -20.04 25.22 -47.47
N VAL A 1158 -18.81 25.05 -46.94
CA VAL A 1158 -17.53 24.76 -47.69
C VAL A 1158 -16.90 25.94 -48.48
N PRO A 1159 -15.55 26.02 -48.60
CA PRO A 1159 -14.51 25.08 -48.14
C PRO A 1159 -13.85 25.45 -46.80
#